data_AF-A0A447TCX5-F1
#
_entry.id   AF-A0A447TCX5-F1
#
_cell.length_a   1.000
_cell.length_b   1.000
_cell.length_c   1.000
_cell.angle_alpha   90.00
_cell.angle_beta   90.00
_cell.angle_gamma   90.00
#
_symmetry.space_group_name_H-M   'P 1'
#
loop_
_entity.id
_entity.type
_entity.pdbx_description
1 polymer ?
#
loop_
_entity_poly.entity_id
_entity_poly.type
_entity_poly.pdbx_seq_one_letter_code
_entity_poly.pdbx_strand_id
1 'polypeptide(L)'
;MRVGLESHGRHAGDDGIDLGRAVGWLTAEYPALFDLSAQPAGDTAALAALRAVKRVMRAIPDHGLGYGVLRYLDEEHGPALGALEAQNRPALLFNYLGRFQSGDGEWTPLAAGGRFADAFAVDIDPALPLQYGLEANVFVDESGAAPRVAVNWTWADALYGADAIARLGQRMDSAIAALARLAERDPLAAADTLVAAETRSGNGAPLADAELAALCARHGRLAAALPVLPLQQGLLFHAQLGEAAGKYNSITRVTFEGPLDSGRLRASLAAVLRRHPQLAAGFDSEAQAEPLQLLPLVLPEWPWRELELAATADEAQALQALEHEELDRDFAVGGPGDGPLLQATLARHGGQSTLFLTAHHLIVDGWSTPILLRDLLAAYGDGPDTLPPIRVDYPSVVRALSARDLTPARQLWLRTLDGVKPTLLFGQQTAAPEVREFELVLPQALEDALTERCRERGLTLNTALQGMWGALLSVLTGRSDVVFGSPVSGRFSAVDGIDEHIGLFSNTIPVRVVLRPDAPLWEQLEDLQARQIRLLEHDGLGLAEIQRLAGAATLFDTLLVVENYPDQDMQSRDYHGAHIAALRNRGHTHYPLTVLALPGDRLRLLIEYRDLVKQPQQLAERMLALLEHLAYQPALPWSAFDPLTGAERELIEQVNATAAVIPETTLPSLLAAQAAKTPDAPALLDEAHALGYAETRAQVGHLAGRLAEAGVKPGDIVAVALSRSAHLSLALMAAQEAGAAYLPLDTGYPDERLAYMVADAKPALIVTCAELAPRFAAMGTLLLQDELAAEPHAFDAPALTPDHAAYLLYTSGSTGRPKGVLVSHRAIVNRLLWMQHEYGLGADDVVLQKTPCSFDVSVWEFFWPLIVGATLFMAPPDAHRDPEALLELIAARGSPPCTSSVDAGGAVGSHAGRRGGAFGPDGQLASGVLQRGGIVARVG
;
A
#
# COMPACT_ATOMS: atom_id res chain seq x y z
N MET A 1 -35.14 43.30 5.75
CA MET A 1 -35.01 44.33 6.80
C MET A 1 -33.55 44.74 6.90
N ARG A 2 -33.25 46.03 6.75
CA ARG A 2 -31.88 46.58 6.81
C ARG A 2 -31.66 47.17 8.20
N VAL A 3 -30.65 46.70 8.92
CA VAL A 3 -30.39 47.05 10.33
C VAL A 3 -28.92 47.40 10.47
N GLY A 4 -28.61 48.53 11.12
CA GLY A 4 -27.28 48.82 11.62
C GLY A 4 -27.08 48.00 12.89
N LEU A 5 -25.99 47.27 12.98
CA LEU A 5 -25.62 46.52 14.16
C LEU A 5 -24.44 47.21 14.83
N GLU A 6 -24.55 47.34 16.14
CA GLU A 6 -23.46 47.80 16.99
C GLU A 6 -22.98 46.62 17.84
N SER A 7 -21.71 46.26 17.70
CA SER A 7 -21.06 45.31 18.58
C SER A 7 -20.09 46.04 19.49
N HIS A 8 -20.14 45.64 20.76
CA HIS A 8 -19.25 46.15 21.79
C HIS A 8 -18.34 45.00 22.21
N GLY A 9 -17.06 45.11 21.84
CA GLY A 9 -16.20 43.95 21.82
C GLY A 9 -14.79 44.20 22.28
N ARG A 10 -14.41 43.53 23.36
CA ARG A 10 -13.08 42.94 23.52
C ARG A 10 -13.08 41.53 22.92
N HIS A 11 -13.59 41.39 21.70
CA HIS A 11 -13.56 40.12 21.00
C HIS A 11 -12.09 39.77 20.81
N ALA A 12 -11.63 38.67 21.41
CA ALA A 12 -10.30 38.15 21.16
C ALA A 12 -10.29 37.70 19.69
N GLY A 13 -9.79 38.55 18.80
CA GLY A 13 -9.32 38.08 17.50
C GLY A 13 -8.08 37.20 17.71
N ASP A 14 -7.77 36.36 16.72
CA ASP A 14 -6.60 35.46 16.69
C ASP A 14 -5.24 36.21 16.69
N ASP A 15 -5.23 37.54 16.86
CA ASP A 15 -4.08 38.41 16.65
C ASP A 15 -3.17 38.57 17.89
N GLY A 16 -3.45 37.88 19.01
CA GLY A 16 -2.63 37.95 20.23
C GLY A 16 -2.63 39.33 20.93
N ILE A 17 -3.61 40.19 20.63
CA ILE A 17 -3.74 41.54 21.23
C ILE A 17 -4.43 41.45 22.59
N ASP A 18 -3.70 41.76 23.68
CA ASP A 18 -4.26 41.87 25.03
C ASP A 18 -5.06 43.17 25.21
N LEU A 19 -6.37 43.08 25.02
CA LEU A 19 -7.33 44.16 25.28
C LEU A 19 -7.69 44.30 26.76
N GLY A 20 -7.11 43.49 27.66
CA GLY A 20 -7.38 43.46 29.09
C GLY A 20 -7.14 44.80 29.78
N ARG A 21 -6.19 45.59 29.25
CA ARG A 21 -5.77 46.89 29.80
C ARG A 21 -6.42 48.12 29.13
N ALA A 22 -7.27 47.93 28.12
CA ALA A 22 -7.93 49.05 27.43
C ALA A 22 -9.06 49.64 28.28
N VAL A 23 -9.09 50.96 28.46
CA VAL A 23 -10.17 51.67 29.17
C VAL A 23 -11.13 52.26 28.15
N GLY A 24 -12.43 51.95 28.26
CA GLY A 24 -13.48 52.44 27.37
C GLY A 24 -14.14 51.35 26.51
N TRP A 25 -15.13 51.76 25.73
CA TRP A 25 -15.85 50.88 24.80
C TRP A 25 -15.14 50.83 23.45
N LEU A 26 -14.89 49.62 22.95
CA LEU A 26 -14.47 49.37 21.57
C LEU A 26 -15.72 48.98 20.79
N THR A 27 -16.17 49.87 19.92
CA THR A 27 -17.40 49.72 19.16
C THR A 27 -17.08 49.45 17.70
N ALA A 28 -17.74 48.44 17.13
CA ALA A 28 -17.82 48.26 15.69
C ALA A 28 -19.27 48.38 15.22
N GLU A 29 -19.49 49.21 14.22
CA GLU A 29 -20.80 49.44 13.62
C GLU A 29 -20.79 48.97 12.16
N TYR A 30 -21.77 48.14 11.79
CA TYR A 30 -21.84 47.55 10.46
C TYR A 30 -23.29 47.24 10.05
N PRO A 31 -23.63 47.32 8.75
CA PRO A 31 -24.97 47.01 8.27
C PRO A 31 -25.19 45.50 8.13
N ALA A 32 -26.41 45.04 8.46
CA ALA A 32 -26.89 43.68 8.20
C ALA A 32 -28.25 43.68 7.49
N LEU A 33 -28.46 42.69 6.63
CA LEU A 33 -29.70 42.47 5.90
C LEU A 33 -30.36 41.16 6.32
N PHE A 34 -31.54 41.24 6.92
CA PHE A 34 -32.35 40.09 7.29
C PHE A 34 -33.50 39.92 6.31
N ASP A 35 -33.56 38.82 5.57
CA ASP A 35 -34.75 38.45 4.80
C ASP A 35 -35.64 37.52 5.64
N LEU A 36 -36.80 38.03 6.04
CA LEU A 36 -37.80 37.32 6.83
C LEU A 36 -39.13 37.20 6.08
N SER A 37 -39.13 37.37 4.75
CA SER A 37 -40.36 37.40 3.94
C SER A 37 -40.98 36.02 3.68
N ALA A 38 -40.19 34.95 3.75
CA ALA A 38 -40.59 33.58 3.40
C ALA A 38 -40.96 32.68 4.60
N GLN A 39 -41.39 33.26 5.73
CA GLN A 39 -41.59 32.48 6.96
C GLN A 39 -42.89 31.66 6.94
N PRO A 40 -42.86 30.38 7.38
CA PRO A 40 -44.06 29.56 7.50
C PRO A 40 -45.03 30.15 8.54
N ALA A 41 -46.32 29.82 8.46
CA ALA A 41 -47.33 30.27 9.43
C ALA A 41 -47.35 29.38 10.69
N GLY A 42 -47.74 29.94 11.85
CA GLY A 42 -47.93 29.21 13.11
C GLY A 42 -46.69 29.19 14.03
N ASP A 43 -46.67 28.27 15.00
CA ASP A 43 -45.61 28.16 16.04
C ASP A 43 -44.19 27.97 15.45
N THR A 44 -44.07 27.44 14.23
CA THR A 44 -42.79 27.22 13.54
C THR A 44 -42.22 28.48 12.88
N ALA A 45 -43.03 29.53 12.70
CA ALA A 45 -42.62 30.82 12.13
C ALA A 45 -41.48 31.46 12.93
N ALA A 46 -41.58 31.39 14.26
CA ALA A 46 -40.62 31.99 15.18
C ALA A 46 -39.26 31.26 15.12
N LEU A 47 -39.27 29.92 15.02
CA LEU A 47 -38.05 29.11 14.88
C LEU A 47 -37.36 29.36 13.55
N ALA A 48 -38.12 29.43 12.45
CA ALA A 48 -37.58 29.69 11.12
C ALA A 48 -37.01 31.13 11.01
N ALA A 49 -37.67 32.12 11.62
CA ALA A 49 -37.14 33.47 11.72
C ALA A 49 -35.85 33.53 12.54
N LEU A 50 -35.79 32.83 13.68
CA LEU A 50 -34.58 32.75 14.51
C LEU A 50 -33.41 32.11 13.76
N ARG A 51 -33.66 31.05 12.98
CA ARG A 51 -32.65 30.42 12.11
C ARG A 51 -32.15 31.38 11.04
N ALA A 52 -33.05 32.10 10.37
CA ALA A 52 -32.70 33.08 9.35
C ALA A 52 -31.82 34.22 9.91
N VAL A 53 -32.17 34.75 11.08
CA VAL A 53 -31.35 35.76 11.78
C VAL A 53 -29.97 35.22 12.13
N LYS A 54 -29.88 34.02 12.71
CA LYS A 54 -28.60 33.40 13.06
C LYS A 54 -27.71 33.15 11.85
N ARG A 55 -28.28 32.71 10.71
CA ARG A 55 -27.53 32.51 9.45
C ARG A 55 -26.86 33.80 8.99
N VAL A 56 -27.59 34.90 8.99
CA VAL A 56 -27.04 36.22 8.64
C VAL A 56 -25.95 36.62 9.62
N MET A 57 -26.22 36.56 10.93
CA MET A 57 -25.26 36.99 11.95
C MET A 57 -23.93 36.21 11.90
N ARG A 58 -23.99 34.89 11.66
CA ARG A 58 -22.80 34.03 11.59
C ARG A 58 -22.05 34.11 10.25
N ALA A 59 -22.70 34.60 9.20
CA ALA A 59 -22.05 34.83 7.92
C ALA A 59 -21.23 36.13 7.90
N ILE A 60 -21.36 36.99 8.91
CA ILE A 60 -20.61 38.24 9.03
C ILE A 60 -19.21 37.92 9.57
N PRO A 61 -18.14 38.17 8.80
CA PRO A 61 -16.76 37.92 9.25
C PRO A 61 -16.39 38.81 10.43
N ASP A 62 -15.61 38.28 11.37
CA ASP A 62 -15.01 39.00 12.51
C ASP A 62 -15.98 39.90 13.27
N HIS A 63 -17.25 39.49 13.37
CA HIS A 63 -18.33 40.25 13.99
C HIS A 63 -18.42 41.71 13.48
N GLY A 64 -18.07 41.93 12.21
CA GLY A 64 -18.15 43.22 11.51
C GLY A 64 -17.00 44.18 11.78
N LEU A 65 -15.95 43.80 12.53
CA LEU A 65 -14.81 44.66 12.85
C LEU A 65 -14.12 45.25 11.61
N GLY A 66 -13.95 44.45 10.55
CA GLY A 66 -13.31 44.89 9.30
C GLY A 66 -14.13 45.89 8.47
N TYR A 67 -15.42 46.07 8.76
CA TYR A 67 -16.31 46.91 7.94
C TYR A 67 -15.84 48.36 7.87
N GLY A 68 -15.54 48.97 9.02
CA GLY A 68 -15.09 50.36 9.08
C GLY A 68 -13.76 50.58 8.35
N VAL A 69 -12.85 49.62 8.42
CA VAL A 69 -11.55 49.65 7.71
C VAL A 69 -11.79 49.64 6.20
N LEU A 70 -12.58 48.69 5.69
CA LEU A 70 -12.91 48.60 4.27
C LEU A 70 -13.68 49.83 3.78
N ARG A 71 -14.57 50.38 4.61
CA ARG A 71 -15.45 51.48 4.21
C ARG A 71 -14.75 52.84 4.23
N TYR A 72 -13.89 53.10 5.21
CA TYR A 72 -13.35 54.43 5.48
C TYR A 72 -11.84 54.55 5.26
N LEU A 73 -11.08 53.44 5.26
CA LEU A 73 -9.62 53.44 5.14
C LEU A 73 -9.10 52.82 3.83
N ASP A 74 -9.92 52.02 3.12
CA ASP A 74 -9.58 51.54 1.77
C ASP A 74 -9.79 52.67 0.74
N GLU A 75 -8.69 53.27 0.28
CA GLU A 75 -8.73 54.35 -0.71
C GLU A 75 -9.19 53.88 -2.11
N GLU A 76 -9.01 52.61 -2.43
CA GLU A 76 -9.34 52.03 -3.74
C GLU A 76 -10.83 51.69 -3.85
N HIS A 77 -11.38 51.01 -2.84
CA HIS A 77 -12.76 50.48 -2.86
C HIS A 77 -13.74 51.31 -2.02
N GLY A 78 -13.26 52.11 -1.07
CA GLY A 78 -14.07 52.87 -0.11
C GLY A 78 -15.14 53.77 -0.74
N PRO A 79 -14.87 54.56 -1.81
CA PRO A 79 -15.88 55.40 -2.45
C PRO A 79 -17.05 54.60 -3.04
N ALA A 80 -16.77 53.44 -3.65
CA ALA A 80 -17.81 52.57 -4.20
C ALA A 80 -18.66 51.94 -3.10
N LEU A 81 -18.02 51.50 -2.00
CA LEU A 81 -18.71 51.00 -0.81
C LEU A 81 -19.58 52.10 -0.16
N GLY A 82 -19.12 53.35 -0.14
CA GLY A 82 -19.91 54.48 0.35
C GLY A 82 -21.13 54.81 -0.51
N ALA A 83 -21.03 54.69 -1.83
CA ALA A 83 -22.19 54.83 -2.71
C ALA A 83 -23.22 53.71 -2.47
N LEU A 84 -22.75 52.47 -2.28
CA LEU A 84 -23.62 51.32 -1.96
C LEU A 84 -24.30 51.48 -0.60
N GLU A 85 -23.56 51.94 0.41
CA GLU A 85 -24.09 52.23 1.74
C GLU A 85 -25.18 53.30 1.66
N ALA A 86 -24.96 54.40 0.93
CA ALA A 86 -25.95 55.47 0.78
C ALA A 86 -27.27 54.97 0.15
N GLN A 87 -27.20 54.03 -0.80
CA GLN A 87 -28.37 53.41 -1.41
C GLN A 87 -29.07 52.38 -0.49
N ASN A 88 -28.32 51.81 0.45
CA ASN A 88 -28.75 50.71 1.31
C ASN A 88 -28.78 51.07 2.79
N ARG A 89 -28.83 52.37 3.13
CA ARG A 89 -28.71 52.87 4.49
C ARG A 89 -29.71 52.18 5.44
N PRO A 90 -29.27 51.67 6.60
CA PRO A 90 -30.18 51.10 7.58
C PRO A 90 -31.07 52.18 8.19
N ALA A 91 -32.32 51.82 8.50
CA ALA A 91 -33.28 52.73 9.11
C ALA A 91 -33.35 52.59 10.64
N LEU A 92 -32.80 51.49 11.16
CA LEU A 92 -32.82 51.09 12.56
C LEU A 92 -31.40 50.72 12.98
N LEU A 93 -30.95 51.20 14.15
CA LEU A 93 -29.81 50.65 14.87
C LEU A 93 -30.30 49.63 15.89
N PHE A 94 -29.64 48.48 15.93
CA PHE A 94 -29.81 47.49 16.98
C PHE A 94 -28.47 47.29 17.67
N ASN A 95 -28.45 47.57 18.97
CA ASN A 95 -27.26 47.45 19.80
C ASN A 95 -27.54 46.47 20.95
N TYR A 96 -26.64 45.50 21.13
CA TYR A 96 -26.66 44.56 22.24
C TYR A 96 -25.47 44.82 23.18
N LEU A 97 -25.76 45.40 24.34
CA LEU A 97 -24.78 45.82 25.35
C LEU A 97 -24.27 44.67 26.23
N GLY A 98 -24.81 43.46 26.05
CA GLY A 98 -24.38 42.26 26.77
C GLY A 98 -25.17 41.91 28.02
N ARG A 99 -24.58 41.05 28.84
CA ARG A 99 -25.14 40.53 30.10
C ARG A 99 -24.37 41.12 31.27
N PHE A 100 -25.08 41.57 32.29
CA PHE A 100 -24.50 42.21 33.47
C PHE A 100 -24.81 41.38 34.71
N GLN A 101 -23.77 40.89 35.39
CA GLN A 101 -23.87 40.19 36.66
C GLN A 101 -23.52 41.13 37.80
N SER A 102 -24.21 41.02 38.95
CA SER A 102 -23.75 41.65 40.18
C SER A 102 -22.59 40.84 40.76
N GLY A 103 -21.36 41.33 40.62
CA GLY A 103 -20.18 40.76 41.27
C GLY A 103 -19.72 41.64 42.44
N ASP A 104 -19.00 41.04 43.41
CA ASP A 104 -18.25 41.70 44.51
C ASP A 104 -17.05 42.53 44.00
N GLY A 105 -17.14 43.13 42.81
CA GLY A 105 -16.09 43.92 42.17
C GLY A 105 -16.26 45.43 42.39
N GLU A 106 -15.17 46.18 42.20
CA GLU A 106 -15.08 47.64 42.40
C GLU A 106 -15.96 48.50 41.47
N TRP A 107 -16.69 47.88 40.52
CA TRP A 107 -17.49 48.57 39.51
C TRP A 107 -18.93 48.03 39.47
N THR A 108 -19.89 48.89 39.80
CA THR A 108 -21.32 48.62 39.67
C THR A 108 -21.98 49.67 38.77
N PRO A 109 -22.96 49.29 37.91
CA PRO A 109 -23.70 50.24 37.09
C PRO A 109 -24.42 51.28 37.97
N LEU A 110 -24.31 52.56 37.63
CA LEU A 110 -24.94 53.64 38.39
C LEU A 110 -26.45 53.69 38.07
N ALA A 111 -27.28 53.09 38.91
CA ALA A 111 -28.73 53.10 38.72
C ALA A 111 -29.35 54.41 39.25
N ALA A 112 -29.85 55.28 38.37
CA ALA A 112 -30.48 56.54 38.77
C ALA A 112 -31.96 56.41 39.22
N GLY A 113 -32.59 55.24 39.08
CA GLY A 113 -34.04 55.08 39.27
C GLY A 113 -34.52 53.76 39.88
N GLY A 114 -33.60 52.92 40.39
CA GLY A 114 -33.94 51.61 40.96
C GLY A 114 -34.39 50.54 39.95
N ARG A 115 -34.45 50.86 38.65
CA ARG A 115 -34.64 49.89 37.55
C ARG A 115 -33.34 49.76 36.76
N PHE A 116 -32.97 48.53 36.42
CA PHE A 116 -31.78 48.24 35.61
C PHE A 116 -31.83 48.93 34.22
N ALA A 117 -33.03 49.10 33.65
CA ALA A 117 -33.23 49.81 32.38
C ALA A 117 -32.67 51.24 32.38
N ASP A 118 -32.71 51.89 33.55
CA ASP A 118 -32.30 53.28 33.71
C ASP A 118 -30.77 53.42 33.95
N ALA A 119 -30.04 52.32 34.14
CA ALA A 119 -28.60 52.33 34.45
C ALA A 119 -27.70 52.69 33.25
N PHE A 120 -28.22 52.54 32.03
CA PHE A 120 -27.54 52.90 30.77
C PHE A 120 -28.35 53.93 29.96
N ALA A 121 -29.37 54.53 30.57
CA ALA A 121 -30.08 55.64 29.96
C ALA A 121 -29.16 56.86 29.95
N VAL A 122 -28.70 57.26 28.76
CA VAL A 122 -27.92 58.48 28.58
C VAL A 122 -28.90 59.64 28.39
N ASP A 123 -28.68 60.75 29.10
CA ASP A 123 -29.41 61.99 28.83
C ASP A 123 -28.89 62.56 27.49
N ILE A 124 -29.64 62.32 26.42
CA ILE A 124 -29.27 62.74 25.07
C ILE A 124 -29.70 64.19 24.91
N ASP A 125 -28.77 65.09 24.61
CA ASP A 125 -29.08 66.48 24.26
C ASP A 125 -30.09 66.50 23.09
N PRO A 126 -31.29 67.09 23.26
CA PRO A 126 -32.30 67.16 22.20
C PRO A 126 -31.83 67.86 20.91
N ALA A 127 -30.72 68.60 20.96
CA ALA A 127 -30.10 69.23 19.81
C ALA A 127 -29.16 68.30 19.02
N LEU A 128 -28.78 67.12 19.56
CA LEU A 128 -27.94 66.16 18.85
C LEU A 128 -28.74 65.47 17.74
N PRO A 129 -28.25 65.47 16.48
CA PRO A 129 -28.89 64.73 15.41
C PRO A 129 -28.75 63.23 15.65
N LEU A 130 -29.88 62.52 15.65
CA LEU A 130 -29.88 61.05 15.69
C LEU A 130 -29.26 60.51 14.39
N GLN A 131 -28.36 59.53 14.53
CA GLN A 131 -27.71 58.88 13.38
C GLN A 131 -28.69 57.95 12.64
N TYR A 132 -29.64 57.40 13.39
CA TYR A 132 -30.69 56.51 12.93
C TYR A 132 -32.09 57.05 13.29
N GLY A 133 -33.11 56.69 12.50
CA GLY A 133 -34.48 57.11 12.81
C GLY A 133 -35.06 56.43 14.06
N LEU A 134 -34.56 55.23 14.37
CA LEU A 134 -34.93 54.41 15.51
C LEU A 134 -33.69 53.63 15.98
N GLU A 135 -33.50 53.52 17.28
CA GLU A 135 -32.42 52.80 17.92
C GLU A 135 -32.99 51.95 19.05
N ALA A 136 -32.54 50.70 19.13
CA ALA A 136 -32.91 49.75 20.17
C ALA A 136 -31.66 49.26 20.89
N ASN A 137 -31.49 49.67 22.14
CA ASN A 137 -30.40 49.23 23.02
C ASN A 137 -30.90 48.12 23.92
N VAL A 138 -30.37 46.90 23.76
CA VAL A 138 -30.80 45.69 24.48
C VAL A 138 -29.71 45.23 25.45
N PHE A 139 -30.11 44.84 26.66
CA PHE A 139 -29.21 44.29 27.68
C PHE A 139 -29.92 43.30 28.58
N VAL A 140 -29.13 42.45 29.25
CA VAL A 140 -29.63 41.42 30.16
C VAL A 140 -29.10 41.66 31.58
N ASP A 141 -30.02 41.82 32.52
CA ASP A 141 -29.74 41.87 33.95
C ASP A 141 -29.72 40.45 34.53
N GLU A 142 -28.57 40.01 35.04
CA GLU A 142 -28.40 38.73 35.73
C GLU A 142 -28.25 38.86 37.24
N SER A 143 -28.42 40.07 37.79
CA SER A 143 -28.28 40.31 39.24
C SER A 143 -29.44 39.74 40.08
N GLY A 144 -30.55 39.37 39.42
CA GLY A 144 -31.73 38.79 40.05
C GLY A 144 -31.78 37.26 40.04
N ALA A 145 -32.80 36.69 40.71
CA ALA A 145 -33.03 35.24 40.74
C ALA A 145 -33.28 34.59 39.35
N ALA A 146 -33.57 35.39 38.33
CA ALA A 146 -33.66 34.99 36.93
C ALA A 146 -33.20 36.15 36.03
N PRO A 147 -32.59 35.86 34.86
CA PRO A 147 -32.19 36.89 33.91
C PRO A 147 -33.37 37.72 33.41
N ARG A 148 -33.21 39.05 33.30
CA ARG A 148 -34.22 39.97 32.77
C ARG A 148 -33.71 40.70 31.55
N VAL A 149 -34.44 40.62 30.44
CA VAL A 149 -34.14 41.41 29.24
C VAL A 149 -34.75 42.80 29.39
N ALA A 150 -33.96 43.84 29.15
CA ALA A 150 -34.41 45.21 29.10
C ALA A 150 -34.00 45.86 27.78
N VAL A 151 -34.86 46.75 27.29
CA VAL A 151 -34.69 47.43 26.00
C VAL A 151 -34.99 48.91 26.16
N ASN A 152 -34.02 49.75 25.82
CA ASN A 152 -34.18 51.19 25.73
C ASN A 152 -34.38 51.58 24.27
N TRP A 153 -35.40 52.41 24.02
CA TRP A 153 -35.75 52.90 22.69
C TRP A 153 -35.39 54.37 22.58
N THR A 154 -34.64 54.73 21.54
CA THR A 154 -34.40 56.12 21.13
C THR A 154 -34.96 56.28 19.73
N TRP A 155 -35.73 57.34 19.46
CA TRP A 155 -36.33 57.52 18.14
C TRP A 155 -36.50 58.99 17.78
N ALA A 156 -36.57 59.27 16.49
CA ALA A 156 -36.94 60.59 15.98
C ALA A 156 -38.46 60.76 16.02
N ASP A 157 -38.97 61.64 16.89
CA ASP A 157 -40.41 61.92 17.03
C ASP A 157 -41.08 62.38 15.72
N ALA A 158 -40.31 62.97 14.79
CA ALA A 158 -40.79 63.35 13.47
C ALA A 158 -41.08 62.15 12.55
N LEU A 159 -40.49 60.98 12.82
CA LEU A 159 -40.63 59.75 12.03
C LEU A 159 -41.54 58.73 12.71
N TYR A 160 -41.52 58.66 14.05
CA TYR A 160 -42.26 57.66 14.83
C TYR A 160 -42.97 58.32 16.02
N GLY A 161 -44.28 58.10 16.15
CA GLY A 161 -45.02 58.53 17.34
C GLY A 161 -44.88 57.55 18.51
N ALA A 162 -45.01 58.04 19.75
CA ALA A 162 -44.92 57.22 20.96
C ALA A 162 -45.83 55.98 20.94
N ASP A 163 -47.05 56.07 20.40
CA ASP A 163 -47.96 54.93 20.25
C ASP A 163 -47.42 53.84 19.31
N ALA A 164 -46.67 54.22 18.28
CA ALA A 164 -46.06 53.27 17.35
C ALA A 164 -44.93 52.50 18.03
N ILE A 165 -44.10 53.19 18.83
CA ILE A 165 -43.03 52.59 19.63
C ILE A 165 -43.61 51.67 20.71
N ALA A 166 -44.68 52.10 21.40
CA ALA A 166 -45.36 51.27 22.39
C ALA A 166 -45.92 49.97 21.78
N ARG A 167 -46.54 50.04 20.59
CA ARG A 167 -46.99 48.84 19.86
C ARG A 167 -45.83 47.95 19.42
N LEU A 168 -44.70 48.51 19.02
CA LEU A 168 -43.50 47.76 18.66
C LEU A 168 -42.94 47.02 19.88
N GLY A 169 -42.86 47.71 21.03
CA GLY A 169 -42.45 47.12 22.31
C GLY A 169 -43.35 45.95 22.74
N GLN A 170 -44.68 46.12 22.65
CA GLN A 170 -45.64 45.04 22.95
C GLN A 170 -45.49 43.82 22.04
N ARG A 171 -45.22 44.04 20.74
CA ARG A 171 -44.97 42.95 19.78
C ARG A 171 -43.66 42.22 20.07
N MET A 172 -42.61 42.97 20.43
CA MET A 172 -41.32 42.40 20.82
C MET A 172 -41.45 41.57 22.10
N ASP A 173 -42.12 42.09 23.13
CA ASP A 173 -42.41 41.36 24.36
C ASP A 173 -43.20 40.07 24.08
N SER A 174 -44.24 40.16 23.26
CA SER A 174 -45.02 38.98 22.83
C SER A 174 -44.17 37.94 22.11
N ALA A 175 -43.24 38.37 21.24
CA ALA A 175 -42.35 37.48 20.50
C ALA A 175 -41.29 36.82 21.40
N ILE A 176 -40.68 37.58 22.31
CA ILE A 176 -39.72 37.07 23.31
C ILE A 176 -40.41 36.06 24.22
N ALA A 177 -41.60 36.39 24.74
CA ALA A 177 -42.37 35.50 25.60
C ALA A 177 -42.81 34.22 24.85
N ALA A 178 -43.12 34.32 23.55
CA ALA A 178 -43.41 33.14 22.73
C ALA A 178 -42.18 32.24 22.56
N LEU A 179 -41.00 32.82 22.31
CA LEU A 179 -39.74 32.07 22.25
C LEU A 179 -39.38 31.42 23.58
N ALA A 180 -39.58 32.13 24.71
CA ALA A 180 -39.35 31.59 26.04
C ALA A 180 -40.27 30.39 26.35
N ARG A 181 -41.58 30.54 26.14
CA ARG A 181 -42.55 29.43 26.29
C ARG A 181 -42.24 28.24 25.38
N LEU A 182 -41.76 28.52 24.17
CA LEU A 182 -41.35 27.47 23.23
C LEU A 182 -40.11 26.73 23.74
N ALA A 183 -39.12 27.44 24.27
CA ALA A 183 -37.93 26.84 24.86
C ALA A 183 -38.25 26.05 26.13
N GLU A 184 -39.23 26.46 26.94
CA GLU A 184 -39.71 25.70 28.09
C GLU A 184 -40.49 24.44 27.66
N ARG A 185 -41.34 24.56 26.64
CA ARG A 185 -42.21 23.47 26.16
C ARG A 185 -41.45 22.41 25.36
N ASP A 186 -40.51 22.84 24.52
CA ASP A 186 -39.67 21.98 23.69
C ASP A 186 -38.22 22.53 23.69
N PRO A 187 -37.45 22.26 24.77
CA PRO A 187 -36.06 22.70 24.89
C PRO A 187 -35.20 22.21 23.73
N LEU A 188 -35.49 21.02 23.22
CA LEU A 188 -34.80 20.45 22.07
C LEU A 188 -35.09 21.24 20.79
N ALA A 189 -36.31 21.75 20.58
CA ALA A 189 -36.64 22.50 19.37
C ALA A 189 -36.03 23.90 19.42
N ALA A 190 -35.90 24.47 20.62
CA ALA A 190 -35.11 25.67 20.82
C ALA A 190 -33.63 25.42 20.53
N ALA A 191 -33.06 24.30 21.00
CA ALA A 191 -31.69 23.91 20.72
C ALA A 191 -31.43 23.62 19.23
N ASP A 192 -32.38 23.01 18.51
CA ASP A 192 -32.31 22.78 17.05
C ASP A 192 -32.11 24.09 16.25
N THR A 193 -32.53 25.24 16.79
CA THR A 193 -32.28 26.54 16.13
C THR A 193 -30.86 27.04 16.26
N LEU A 194 -30.05 26.50 17.17
CA LEU A 194 -28.62 26.81 17.28
C LEU A 194 -27.82 26.14 16.16
N VAL A 195 -28.37 25.08 15.57
CA VAL A 195 -27.65 24.17 14.67
C VAL A 195 -27.79 24.58 13.20
N ALA A 196 -29.01 24.90 12.76
CA ALA A 196 -29.34 25.16 11.35
C ALA A 196 -28.61 26.33 10.68
N ALA A 197 -27.98 27.22 11.47
CA ALA A 197 -27.21 28.35 10.96
C ALA A 197 -25.71 28.04 10.79
N GLU A 198 -25.25 26.86 11.21
CA GLU A 198 -23.85 26.40 11.09
C GLU A 198 -23.70 25.20 10.14
N THR A 199 -24.81 24.56 9.77
CA THR A 199 -24.81 23.36 8.95
C THR A 199 -24.49 23.70 7.49
N ARG A 200 -23.39 23.14 6.98
CA ARG A 200 -22.97 23.29 5.58
C ARG A 200 -23.06 21.95 4.86
N SER A 201 -23.40 21.96 3.57
CA SER A 201 -23.22 20.81 2.68
C SER A 201 -21.73 20.51 2.48
N GLY A 202 -21.41 19.35 1.89
CA GLY A 202 -20.02 18.92 1.65
C GLY A 202 -19.16 19.95 0.91
N ASN A 203 -19.76 20.70 -0.02
CA ASN A 203 -19.12 21.80 -0.76
C ASN A 203 -18.99 23.13 0.03
N GLY A 204 -19.34 23.16 1.31
CA GLY A 204 -19.26 24.33 2.17
C GLY A 204 -20.42 25.33 2.03
N ALA A 205 -21.43 25.09 1.19
CA ALA A 205 -22.61 25.94 1.13
C ALA A 205 -23.55 25.71 2.33
N PRO A 206 -24.30 26.71 2.83
CA PRO A 206 -25.30 26.48 3.87
C PRO A 206 -26.39 25.50 3.40
N LEU A 207 -26.72 24.51 4.21
CA LEU A 207 -27.82 23.58 3.94
C LEU A 207 -29.17 24.31 3.94
N ALA A 208 -30.02 24.02 2.95
CA ALA A 208 -31.37 24.58 2.91
C ALA A 208 -32.24 23.96 4.02
N ASP A 209 -33.27 24.70 4.47
CA ASP A 209 -34.15 24.23 5.54
C ASP A 209 -34.87 22.91 5.19
N ALA A 210 -35.21 22.70 3.92
CA ALA A 210 -35.83 21.47 3.46
C ALA A 210 -34.88 20.24 3.53
N GLU A 211 -33.61 20.44 3.22
CA GLU A 211 -32.58 19.39 3.27
C GLU A 211 -32.29 19.01 4.73
N LEU A 212 -32.13 20.02 5.59
CA LEU A 212 -31.98 19.80 7.03
C LEU A 212 -33.20 19.08 7.63
N ALA A 213 -34.42 19.45 7.23
CA ALA A 213 -35.62 18.77 7.68
C ALA A 213 -35.65 17.29 7.23
N ALA A 214 -35.21 17.00 6.01
CA ALA A 214 -35.12 15.63 5.51
C ALA A 214 -34.06 14.81 6.27
N LEU A 215 -32.89 15.40 6.57
CA LEU A 215 -31.86 14.78 7.40
C LEU A 215 -32.38 14.48 8.80
N CYS A 216 -33.03 15.46 9.46
CA CYS A 216 -33.59 15.28 10.79
C CYS A 216 -34.71 14.23 10.82
N ALA A 217 -35.48 14.09 9.74
CA ALA A 217 -36.50 13.06 9.63
C ALA A 217 -35.92 11.64 9.54
N ARG A 218 -34.73 11.48 8.93
CA ARG A 218 -34.04 10.18 8.82
C ARG A 218 -33.23 9.82 10.05
N HIS A 219 -32.53 10.80 10.63
CA HIS A 219 -31.47 10.58 11.64
C HIS A 219 -31.82 11.14 13.03
N GLY A 220 -32.99 11.75 13.19
CA GLY A 220 -33.36 12.45 14.42
C GLY A 220 -32.76 13.86 14.51
N ARG A 221 -32.92 14.51 15.65
CA ARG A 221 -32.48 15.90 15.85
C ARG A 221 -30.95 15.99 15.87
N LEU A 222 -30.39 16.95 15.14
CA LEU A 222 -28.95 17.08 14.92
C LEU A 222 -28.38 18.29 15.67
N ALA A 223 -27.21 18.13 16.28
CA ALA A 223 -26.35 19.19 16.82
C ALA A 223 -25.49 19.86 15.74
N ALA A 224 -25.09 19.10 14.72
CA ALA A 224 -24.37 19.60 13.55
C ALA A 224 -24.47 18.60 12.39
N ALA A 225 -24.31 19.09 11.16
CA ALA A 225 -23.92 18.27 10.02
C ALA A 225 -22.66 18.89 9.40
N LEU A 226 -21.66 18.05 9.21
CA LEU A 226 -20.29 18.42 8.86
C LEU A 226 -19.89 17.68 7.58
N PRO A 227 -19.01 18.25 6.75
CA PRO A 227 -18.36 17.49 5.68
C PRO A 227 -17.57 16.33 6.31
N VAL A 228 -17.52 15.19 5.64
CA VAL A 228 -16.62 14.11 6.05
C VAL A 228 -15.17 14.49 5.75
N LEU A 229 -14.25 14.13 6.64
CA LEU A 229 -12.81 14.30 6.41
C LEU A 229 -12.32 13.31 5.33
N PRO A 230 -11.18 13.58 4.66
CA PRO A 230 -10.73 12.78 3.52
C PRO A 230 -10.62 11.27 3.78
N LEU A 231 -10.09 10.86 4.95
CA LEU A 231 -9.98 9.44 5.30
C LEU A 231 -11.34 8.83 5.67
N GLN A 232 -12.23 9.61 6.31
CA GLN A 232 -13.62 9.19 6.57
C GLN A 232 -14.36 8.90 5.26
N GLN A 233 -14.15 9.72 4.22
CA GLN A 233 -14.75 9.50 2.90
C GLN A 233 -14.31 8.16 2.29
N GLY A 234 -13.02 7.86 2.33
CA GLY A 234 -12.48 6.60 1.82
C GLY A 234 -13.02 5.39 2.60
N LEU A 235 -12.99 5.44 3.92
CA LEU A 235 -13.51 4.37 4.78
C LEU A 235 -15.02 4.17 4.65
N LEU A 236 -15.79 5.26 4.52
CA LEU A 236 -17.22 5.19 4.30
C LEU A 236 -17.53 4.49 2.97
N PHE A 237 -16.81 4.81 1.90
CA PHE A 237 -16.93 4.11 0.63
C PHE A 237 -16.61 2.62 0.76
N HIS A 238 -15.54 2.26 1.48
CA HIS A 238 -15.19 0.85 1.71
C HIS A 238 -16.22 0.11 2.57
N ALA A 239 -16.72 0.71 3.65
CA ALA A 239 -17.72 0.11 4.52
C ALA A 239 -19.02 -0.20 3.75
N GLN A 240 -19.40 0.66 2.79
CA GLN A 240 -20.58 0.46 1.93
C GLN A 240 -20.42 -0.66 0.89
N LEU A 241 -19.19 -1.10 0.59
CA LEU A 241 -18.92 -2.23 -0.30
C LEU A 241 -19.13 -3.60 0.40
N GLY A 242 -19.38 -3.61 1.72
CA GLY A 242 -19.72 -4.81 2.50
C GLY A 242 -18.55 -5.74 2.81
N GLU A 243 -18.82 -7.02 3.03
CA GLU A 243 -17.85 -8.04 3.49
C GLU A 243 -16.60 -8.18 2.60
N ALA A 244 -16.66 -7.75 1.34
CA ALA A 244 -15.53 -7.79 0.41
C ALA A 244 -14.37 -6.84 0.80
N ALA A 245 -14.61 -5.84 1.66
CA ALA A 245 -13.62 -4.83 2.04
C ALA A 245 -12.98 -5.03 3.42
N GLY A 246 -13.42 -6.05 4.18
CA GLY A 246 -13.03 -6.25 5.59
C GLY A 246 -13.74 -5.30 6.57
N LYS A 247 -13.70 -5.62 7.86
CA LYS A 247 -14.31 -4.80 8.93
C LYS A 247 -13.27 -3.84 9.51
N TYR A 248 -13.62 -2.55 9.58
CA TYR A 248 -12.73 -1.48 10.05
C TYR A 248 -12.96 -1.16 11.53
N ASN A 249 -12.84 -2.18 12.37
CA ASN A 249 -13.08 -2.08 13.80
C ASN A 249 -11.76 -1.99 14.56
N SER A 250 -11.72 -1.09 15.54
CA SER A 250 -10.68 -1.00 16.55
C SER A 250 -11.23 -1.51 17.87
N ILE A 251 -10.40 -2.23 18.61
CA ILE A 251 -10.72 -2.70 19.96
C ILE A 251 -9.61 -2.32 20.93
N THR A 252 -9.99 -1.69 22.04
CA THR A 252 -9.10 -1.46 23.17
C THR A 252 -9.54 -2.36 24.32
N ARG A 253 -8.64 -3.25 24.74
CA ARG A 253 -8.82 -4.21 25.82
C ARG A 253 -8.03 -3.78 27.05
N VAL A 254 -8.74 -3.50 28.13
CA VAL A 254 -8.17 -3.10 29.42
C VAL A 254 -8.50 -4.16 30.46
N THR A 255 -7.48 -4.81 31.03
CA THR A 255 -7.66 -5.76 32.13
C THR A 255 -7.36 -5.08 33.45
N PHE A 256 -8.30 -5.17 34.37
CA PHE A 256 -8.24 -4.64 35.71
C PHE A 256 -8.13 -5.76 36.75
N GLU A 257 -7.29 -5.54 37.74
CA GLU A 257 -7.24 -6.29 38.99
C GLU A 257 -7.94 -5.50 40.09
N GLY A 258 -8.75 -6.17 40.92
CA GLY A 258 -9.50 -5.53 42.00
C GLY A 258 -10.97 -5.22 41.65
N PRO A 259 -11.73 -4.62 42.59
CA PRO A 259 -13.16 -4.40 42.44
C PRO A 259 -13.48 -3.27 41.43
N LEU A 260 -14.10 -3.64 40.31
CA LEU A 260 -14.54 -2.69 39.28
C LEU A 260 -16.07 -2.48 39.31
N ASP A 261 -16.49 -1.23 39.52
CA ASP A 261 -17.90 -0.83 39.61
C ASP A 261 -18.46 -0.50 38.21
N SER A 262 -19.43 -1.31 37.74
CA SER A 262 -20.02 -1.13 36.42
C SER A 262 -20.89 0.13 36.30
N GLY A 263 -21.53 0.58 37.40
CA GLY A 263 -22.30 1.82 37.43
C GLY A 263 -21.41 3.04 37.23
N ARG A 264 -20.25 3.08 37.91
CA ARG A 264 -19.24 4.14 37.72
C ARG A 264 -18.64 4.13 36.32
N LEU A 265 -18.33 2.95 35.77
CA LEU A 265 -17.85 2.84 34.38
C LEU A 265 -18.87 3.42 33.39
N ARG A 266 -20.14 3.04 33.52
CA ARG A 266 -21.22 3.56 32.65
C ARG A 266 -21.37 5.08 32.78
N ALA A 267 -21.32 5.62 34.00
CA ALA A 267 -21.34 7.06 34.23
C ALA A 267 -20.13 7.77 33.61
N SER A 268 -18.96 7.13 33.65
CA SER A 268 -17.71 7.64 33.08
C SER A 268 -17.75 7.64 31.55
N LEU A 269 -18.24 6.58 30.92
CA LEU A 269 -18.49 6.52 29.48
C LEU A 269 -19.48 7.60 29.02
N ALA A 270 -20.54 7.85 29.79
CA ALA A 270 -21.47 8.94 29.51
C ALA A 270 -20.82 10.33 29.62
N ALA A 271 -19.89 10.52 30.57
CA ALA A 271 -19.12 11.76 30.70
C ALA A 271 -18.18 11.98 29.51
N VAL A 272 -17.48 10.92 29.08
CA VAL A 272 -16.66 10.93 27.86
C VAL A 272 -17.50 11.27 26.64
N LEU A 273 -18.68 10.67 26.48
CA LEU A 273 -19.57 10.95 25.35
C LEU A 273 -20.09 12.39 25.36
N ARG A 274 -20.36 12.97 26.54
CA ARG A 274 -20.71 14.40 26.67
C ARG A 274 -19.56 15.32 26.30
N ARG A 275 -18.33 14.97 26.67
CA ARG A 275 -17.13 15.73 26.33
C ARG A 275 -16.80 15.61 24.83
N HIS A 276 -17.00 14.42 24.24
CA HIS A 276 -16.70 14.10 22.84
C HIS A 276 -17.96 13.64 22.09
N PRO A 277 -18.91 14.54 21.78
CA PRO A 277 -20.18 14.19 21.15
C PRO A 277 -20.03 13.53 19.77
N GLN A 278 -18.90 13.75 19.09
CA GLN A 278 -18.56 13.12 17.81
C GLN A 278 -18.39 11.61 17.86
N LEU A 279 -18.23 11.01 19.05
CA LEU A 279 -18.28 9.55 19.22
C LEU A 279 -19.68 8.97 18.94
N ALA A 280 -20.74 9.78 19.02
CA ALA A 280 -22.09 9.39 18.65
C ALA A 280 -22.45 9.77 17.19
N ALA A 281 -21.46 10.11 16.36
CA ALA A 281 -21.73 10.56 15.00
C ALA A 281 -22.33 9.46 14.12
N GLY A 282 -23.34 9.82 13.33
CA GLY A 282 -23.85 9.04 12.20
C GLY A 282 -23.29 9.56 10.87
N PHE A 283 -23.49 8.80 9.79
CA PHE A 283 -23.06 9.19 8.45
C PHE A 283 -24.21 9.05 7.45
N ASP A 284 -24.43 10.09 6.64
CA ASP A 284 -25.45 10.07 5.58
C ASP A 284 -24.76 10.16 4.22
N SER A 285 -25.02 9.15 3.38
CA SER A 285 -24.46 9.05 2.03
C SER A 285 -25.49 9.30 0.92
N GLU A 286 -26.77 9.49 1.29
CA GLU A 286 -27.89 9.70 0.37
C GLU A 286 -28.17 11.19 0.08
N ALA A 287 -27.55 12.12 0.83
CA ALA A 287 -27.58 13.54 0.52
C ALA A 287 -27.02 13.79 -0.90
N GLN A 288 -27.76 14.56 -1.72
CA GLN A 288 -27.67 14.60 -3.20
C GLN A 288 -26.34 15.07 -3.84
N ALA A 289 -25.23 15.18 -3.12
CA ALA A 289 -23.93 15.50 -3.72
C ALA A 289 -22.72 14.84 -3.03
N GLU A 290 -22.62 14.86 -1.71
CA GLU A 290 -21.46 14.35 -0.95
C GLU A 290 -21.87 13.83 0.44
N PRO A 291 -21.17 12.83 0.99
CA PRO A 291 -21.47 12.29 2.31
C PRO A 291 -21.27 13.30 3.45
N LEU A 292 -22.12 13.22 4.47
CA LEU A 292 -22.09 14.09 5.65
C LEU A 292 -21.87 13.28 6.93
N GLN A 293 -21.09 13.85 7.86
CA GLN A 293 -21.02 13.41 9.24
C GLN A 293 -22.06 14.16 10.07
N LEU A 294 -22.93 13.42 10.77
CA LEU A 294 -24.06 13.95 11.52
C LEU A 294 -23.81 13.81 13.01
N LEU A 295 -23.81 14.92 13.75
CA LEU A 295 -23.73 14.90 15.21
C LEU A 295 -25.15 14.95 15.79
N PRO A 296 -25.54 14.00 16.66
CA PRO A 296 -26.88 14.02 17.26
C PRO A 296 -27.00 15.12 18.32
N LEU A 297 -28.17 15.76 18.39
CA LEU A 297 -28.48 16.75 19.43
C LEU A 297 -28.68 16.08 20.80
N VAL A 298 -29.32 14.91 20.78
CA VAL A 298 -29.52 14.09 21.97
C VAL A 298 -28.55 12.93 21.91
N LEU A 299 -27.56 12.93 22.80
CA LEU A 299 -26.58 11.86 22.87
C LEU A 299 -27.26 10.55 23.30
N PRO A 300 -26.99 9.43 22.60
CA PRO A 300 -27.49 8.12 23.01
C PRO A 300 -26.77 7.65 24.28
N GLU A 301 -27.31 6.60 24.92
CA GLU A 301 -26.51 5.86 25.91
C GLU A 301 -25.40 5.07 25.21
N TRP A 302 -24.25 4.93 25.87
CA TRP A 302 -23.18 4.07 25.39
C TRP A 302 -23.65 2.60 25.43
N PRO A 303 -23.67 1.86 24.30
CA PRO A 303 -24.07 0.45 24.27
C PRO A 303 -23.20 -0.39 25.21
N TRP A 304 -23.85 -1.09 26.13
CA TRP A 304 -23.20 -1.79 27.22
C TRP A 304 -23.59 -3.26 27.24
N ARG A 305 -22.60 -4.14 27.35
CA ARG A 305 -22.77 -5.57 27.57
C ARG A 305 -21.91 -5.99 28.76
N GLU A 306 -22.48 -6.71 29.71
CA GLU A 306 -21.75 -7.27 30.85
C GLU A 306 -21.87 -8.80 30.82
N LEU A 307 -20.74 -9.48 30.99
CA LEU A 307 -20.59 -10.93 30.86
C LEU A 307 -19.84 -11.49 32.07
N GLU A 308 -20.29 -12.63 32.56
CA GLU A 308 -19.56 -13.47 33.51
C GLU A 308 -18.97 -14.66 32.73
N LEU A 309 -17.65 -14.71 32.59
CA LEU A 309 -16.98 -15.85 31.98
C LEU A 309 -16.79 -16.93 33.03
N ALA A 310 -17.15 -18.17 32.67
CA ALA A 310 -16.94 -19.30 33.56
C ALA A 310 -15.44 -19.49 33.83
N ALA A 311 -15.08 -19.71 35.09
CA ALA A 311 -13.73 -20.10 35.51
C ALA A 311 -13.40 -21.48 34.92
N THR A 312 -12.83 -21.50 33.73
CA THR A 312 -12.42 -22.70 32.99
C THR A 312 -10.90 -22.77 32.91
N ALA A 313 -10.35 -23.91 32.50
CA ALA A 313 -8.91 -24.06 32.36
C ALA A 313 -8.31 -23.17 31.24
N ASP A 314 -9.14 -22.50 30.43
CA ASP A 314 -8.71 -21.69 29.29
C ASP A 314 -9.42 -20.32 29.21
N GLU A 315 -9.37 -19.54 30.30
CA GLU A 315 -9.88 -18.16 30.35
C GLU A 315 -9.24 -17.26 29.28
N ALA A 316 -7.97 -17.50 28.95
CA ALA A 316 -7.25 -16.77 27.93
C ALA A 316 -7.88 -16.97 26.53
N GLN A 317 -8.21 -18.21 26.16
CA GLN A 317 -8.90 -18.51 24.91
C GLN A 317 -10.30 -17.91 24.89
N ALA A 318 -11.05 -17.95 26.00
CA ALA A 318 -12.38 -17.34 26.07
C ALA A 318 -12.34 -15.83 25.83
N LEU A 319 -11.38 -15.13 26.43
CA LEU A 319 -11.19 -13.69 26.21
C LEU A 319 -10.72 -13.39 24.77
N GLN A 320 -9.88 -14.24 24.19
CA GLN A 320 -9.44 -14.10 22.80
C GLN A 320 -10.59 -14.32 21.81
N ALA A 321 -11.50 -15.27 22.10
CA ALA A 321 -12.70 -15.50 21.31
C ALA A 321 -13.66 -14.30 21.39
N LEU A 322 -13.84 -13.72 22.58
CA LEU A 322 -14.64 -12.50 22.75
C LEU A 322 -14.01 -11.30 22.03
N GLU A 323 -12.69 -11.18 22.07
CA GLU A 323 -11.94 -10.15 21.33
C GLU A 323 -12.16 -10.27 19.82
N HIS A 324 -12.14 -11.50 19.27
CA HIS A 324 -12.51 -11.77 17.88
C HIS A 324 -13.97 -11.44 17.58
N GLU A 325 -14.90 -11.85 18.44
CA GLU A 325 -16.34 -11.55 18.29
C GLU A 325 -16.58 -10.03 18.21
N GLU A 326 -15.90 -9.26 19.07
CA GLU A 326 -16.01 -7.81 19.09
C GLU A 326 -15.33 -7.16 17.86
N LEU A 327 -14.17 -7.65 17.42
CA LEU A 327 -13.55 -7.19 16.17
C LEU A 327 -14.40 -7.50 14.94
N ASP A 328 -15.12 -8.62 14.95
CA ASP A 328 -16.06 -9.03 13.90
C ASP A 328 -17.46 -8.43 14.07
N ARG A 329 -17.66 -7.50 15.00
CA ARG A 329 -18.95 -6.82 15.17
C ARG A 329 -19.36 -6.09 13.88
N ASP A 330 -20.62 -6.27 13.50
CA ASP A 330 -21.19 -5.55 12.37
C ASP A 330 -21.71 -4.18 12.83
N PHE A 331 -21.12 -3.11 12.32
CA PHE A 331 -21.60 -1.75 12.50
C PHE A 331 -22.23 -1.30 11.19
N ALA A 332 -23.53 -1.00 11.21
CA ALA A 332 -24.21 -0.44 10.07
C ALA A 332 -23.73 1.00 9.81
N VAL A 333 -23.41 1.33 8.55
CA VAL A 333 -22.91 2.65 8.16
C VAL A 333 -23.58 3.14 6.87
N GLY A 334 -24.05 4.38 6.90
CA GLY A 334 -24.48 5.14 5.72
C GLY A 334 -25.98 5.09 5.44
N GLY A 335 -26.79 4.55 6.35
CA GLY A 335 -28.23 4.34 6.19
C GLY A 335 -29.10 4.93 7.32
N PRO A 336 -30.41 5.10 7.08
CA PRO A 336 -31.35 5.52 8.12
C PRO A 336 -31.55 4.43 9.18
N GLY A 337 -31.36 4.78 10.45
CA GLY A 337 -31.50 3.85 11.57
C GLY A 337 -30.23 3.09 11.96
N ASP A 338 -29.07 3.51 11.46
CA ASP A 338 -27.77 2.99 11.88
C ASP A 338 -27.61 3.09 13.40
N GLY A 339 -27.16 2.00 14.01
CA GLY A 339 -26.86 1.95 15.44
C GLY A 339 -25.55 2.69 15.78
N PRO A 340 -25.24 2.85 17.08
CA PRO A 340 -23.99 3.49 17.50
C PRO A 340 -22.76 2.74 16.94
N LEU A 341 -21.76 3.49 16.50
CA LEU A 341 -20.50 2.96 15.97
C LEU A 341 -19.48 2.59 17.08
N LEU A 342 -19.98 2.33 18.29
CA LEU A 342 -19.19 2.01 19.47
C LEU A 342 -19.91 0.99 20.35
N GLN A 343 -19.14 0.25 21.14
CA GLN A 343 -19.60 -0.77 22.07
C GLN A 343 -18.66 -0.87 23.26
N ALA A 344 -19.21 -1.01 24.47
CA ALA A 344 -18.46 -1.41 25.66
C ALA A 344 -18.91 -2.79 26.13
N THR A 345 -17.97 -3.72 26.26
CA THR A 345 -18.22 -5.07 26.80
C THR A 345 -17.34 -5.31 28.02
N LEU A 346 -17.94 -5.49 29.20
CA LEU A 346 -17.25 -5.84 30.43
C LEU A 346 -17.35 -7.34 30.68
N ALA A 347 -16.22 -8.03 30.70
CA ALA A 347 -16.12 -9.45 31.02
C ALA A 347 -15.47 -9.66 32.40
N ARG A 348 -16.17 -10.32 33.31
CA ARG A 348 -15.66 -10.71 34.63
C ARG A 348 -15.19 -12.16 34.56
N HIS A 349 -13.97 -12.44 35.05
CA HIS A 349 -13.30 -13.75 34.94
C HIS A 349 -12.19 -13.86 35.98
N GLY A 350 -11.86 -15.05 36.49
CA GLY A 350 -10.65 -15.28 37.31
C GLY A 350 -10.41 -14.34 38.52
N GLY A 351 -11.41 -13.61 39.02
CA GLY A 351 -11.22 -12.54 40.02
C GLY A 351 -10.72 -11.20 39.46
N GLN A 352 -10.60 -11.08 38.14
CA GLN A 352 -10.27 -9.89 37.36
C GLN A 352 -11.50 -9.39 36.57
N SER A 353 -11.36 -8.23 35.93
CA SER A 353 -12.36 -7.68 35.02
C SER A 353 -11.69 -7.13 33.78
N THR A 354 -12.13 -7.54 32.59
CA THR A 354 -11.60 -7.03 31.32
C THR A 354 -12.68 -6.23 30.60
N LEU A 355 -12.37 -4.96 30.31
CA LEU A 355 -13.21 -4.05 29.53
C LEU A 355 -12.72 -4.04 28.08
N PHE A 356 -13.62 -4.30 27.14
CA PHE A 356 -13.43 -4.15 25.70
C PHE A 356 -14.18 -2.89 25.24
N LEU A 357 -13.45 -1.94 24.66
CA LEU A 357 -13.99 -0.76 24.00
C LEU A 357 -13.82 -0.93 22.50
N THR A 358 -14.90 -1.27 21.81
CA THR A 358 -14.91 -1.50 20.37
C THR A 358 -15.51 -0.28 19.68
N ALA A 359 -14.88 0.20 18.61
CA ALA A 359 -15.43 1.28 17.80
C ALA A 359 -15.04 1.13 16.32
N HIS A 360 -15.90 1.62 15.43
CA HIS A 360 -15.56 1.71 14.01
C HIS A 360 -14.54 2.83 13.78
N HIS A 361 -13.55 2.61 12.92
CA HIS A 361 -12.51 3.59 12.59
C HIS A 361 -13.02 4.92 12.01
N LEU A 362 -14.31 5.06 11.72
CA LEU A 362 -14.90 6.31 11.23
C LEU A 362 -14.97 7.39 12.32
N ILE A 363 -15.01 6.96 13.58
CA ILE A 363 -15.13 7.84 14.75
C ILE A 363 -13.91 7.80 15.68
N VAL A 364 -12.96 6.87 15.44
CA VAL A 364 -11.74 6.73 16.24
C VAL A 364 -10.52 6.45 15.36
N ASP A 365 -9.38 7.02 15.72
CA ASP A 365 -8.05 6.70 15.18
C ASP A 365 -7.08 6.26 16.28
N GLY A 366 -5.86 5.84 15.94
CA GLY A 366 -4.87 5.41 16.93
C GLY A 366 -4.50 6.50 17.94
N TRP A 367 -4.58 7.78 17.56
CA TRP A 367 -4.35 8.92 18.47
C TRP A 367 -5.52 9.14 19.44
N SER A 368 -6.72 8.69 19.08
CA SER A 368 -7.92 8.79 19.90
C SER A 368 -7.89 7.86 21.11
N THR A 369 -7.22 6.71 21.02
CA THR A 369 -7.20 5.70 22.10
C THR A 369 -6.61 6.26 23.42
N PRO A 370 -5.45 6.93 23.44
CA PRO A 370 -4.93 7.55 24.67
C PRO A 370 -5.87 8.59 25.27
N ILE A 371 -6.49 9.42 24.43
CA ILE A 371 -7.42 10.47 24.85
C ILE A 371 -8.67 9.85 25.48
N LEU A 372 -9.22 8.82 24.82
CA LEU A 372 -10.37 8.05 25.30
C LEU A 372 -10.10 7.43 26.66
N LEU A 373 -8.97 6.74 26.81
CA LEU A 373 -8.62 6.07 28.06
C LEU A 373 -8.31 7.07 29.17
N ARG A 374 -7.57 8.15 28.88
CA ARG A 374 -7.30 9.22 29.84
C ARG A 374 -8.59 9.80 30.41
N ASP A 375 -9.52 10.19 29.53
CA ASP A 375 -10.78 10.82 29.94
C ASP A 375 -11.69 9.80 30.66
N LEU A 376 -11.75 8.55 30.20
CA LEU A 376 -12.51 7.48 30.86
C LEU A 376 -12.00 7.22 32.28
N LEU A 377 -10.68 7.05 32.45
CA LEU A 377 -10.06 6.72 33.73
C LEU A 377 -10.09 7.90 34.70
N ALA A 378 -9.93 9.14 34.21
CA ALA A 378 -10.12 10.34 35.02
C ALA A 378 -11.58 10.46 35.52
N ALA A 379 -12.56 10.27 34.64
CA ALA A 379 -13.97 10.29 35.03
C ALA A 379 -14.32 9.16 36.01
N TYR A 380 -13.70 7.99 35.89
CA TYR A 380 -13.90 6.87 36.82
C TYR A 380 -13.26 7.13 38.19
N GLY A 381 -12.02 7.63 38.21
CA GLY A 381 -11.25 7.90 39.42
C GLY A 381 -11.74 9.13 40.19
N ASP A 382 -11.88 10.26 39.52
CA ASP A 382 -12.16 11.55 40.16
C ASP A 382 -13.65 11.92 40.13
N GLY A 383 -14.41 11.32 39.21
CA GLY A 383 -15.85 11.52 39.03
C GLY A 383 -16.21 12.13 37.67
N PRO A 384 -17.42 11.86 37.15
CA PRO A 384 -17.81 12.22 35.78
C PRO A 384 -17.84 13.73 35.49
N ASP A 385 -17.97 14.58 36.51
CA ASP A 385 -18.06 16.04 36.36
C ASP A 385 -16.69 16.73 36.46
N THR A 386 -15.60 15.96 36.56
CA THR A 386 -14.23 16.50 36.71
C THR A 386 -13.51 16.73 35.39
N LEU A 387 -14.05 16.20 34.29
CA LEU A 387 -13.47 16.41 32.97
C LEU A 387 -13.56 17.90 32.60
N PRO A 388 -12.45 18.53 32.19
CA PRO A 388 -12.47 19.95 31.81
C PRO A 388 -13.38 20.17 30.58
N PRO A 389 -13.70 21.42 30.20
CA PRO A 389 -14.22 21.72 28.86
C PRO A 389 -13.13 21.49 27.78
N ILE A 390 -13.51 21.33 26.51
CA ILE A 390 -12.54 21.31 25.39
C ILE A 390 -12.27 22.76 24.96
N ARG A 391 -11.02 23.09 24.58
CA ARG A 391 -10.62 24.44 24.15
C ARG A 391 -11.38 24.94 22.91
N VAL A 392 -11.61 24.05 21.94
CA VAL A 392 -12.31 24.33 20.68
C VAL A 392 -13.37 23.26 20.45
N ASP A 393 -14.51 23.60 19.85
CA ASP A 393 -15.52 22.58 19.54
C ASP A 393 -15.17 21.79 18.26
N TYR A 394 -15.62 20.53 18.21
CA TYR A 394 -15.33 19.64 17.07
C TYR A 394 -15.83 20.19 15.72
N PRO A 395 -17.04 20.78 15.62
CA PRO A 395 -17.48 21.45 14.39
C PRO A 395 -16.51 22.52 13.87
N SER A 396 -15.93 23.33 14.74
CA SER A 396 -14.97 24.38 14.35
C SER A 396 -13.66 23.78 13.85
N VAL A 397 -13.19 22.70 14.47
CA VAL A 397 -12.02 21.96 13.97
C VAL A 397 -12.27 21.43 12.56
N VAL A 398 -13.39 20.72 12.33
CA VAL A 398 -13.72 20.18 11.00
C VAL A 398 -13.86 21.30 9.96
N ARG A 399 -14.52 22.40 10.30
CA ARG A 399 -14.64 23.58 9.40
C ARG A 399 -13.27 24.15 9.02
N ALA A 400 -12.38 24.32 10.00
CA ALA A 400 -11.03 24.82 9.77
C ALA A 400 -10.19 23.87 8.91
N LEU A 401 -10.34 22.54 9.08
CA LEU A 401 -9.69 21.53 8.24
C LEU A 401 -10.21 21.56 6.80
N SER A 402 -11.54 21.64 6.61
CA SER A 402 -12.18 21.64 5.29
C SER A 402 -11.96 22.93 4.48
N ALA A 403 -11.70 24.06 5.14
CA ALA A 403 -11.52 25.36 4.49
C ALA A 403 -10.08 25.61 3.96
N ARG A 404 -9.15 24.65 4.14
CA ARG A 404 -7.73 24.84 3.81
C ARG A 404 -7.47 24.93 2.32
N ASP A 405 -6.56 25.81 1.93
CA ASP A 405 -5.97 25.76 0.59
C ASP A 405 -4.99 24.58 0.49
N LEU A 406 -5.39 23.57 -0.27
CA LEU A 406 -4.60 22.36 -0.51
C LEU A 406 -3.67 22.48 -1.73
N THR A 407 -3.63 23.64 -2.40
CA THR A 407 -2.75 23.87 -3.56
C THR A 407 -1.26 23.68 -3.26
N PRO A 408 -0.71 24.20 -2.14
CA PRO A 408 0.69 23.96 -1.78
C PRO A 408 0.98 22.47 -1.54
N ALA A 409 0.07 21.77 -0.88
CA ALA A 409 0.18 20.33 -0.62
C ALA A 409 0.23 19.54 -1.94
N ARG A 410 -0.65 19.84 -2.90
CA ARG A 410 -0.67 19.20 -4.23
C ARG A 410 0.64 19.38 -4.98
N GLN A 411 1.19 20.59 -4.98
CA GLN A 411 2.47 20.87 -5.64
C GLN A 411 3.65 20.14 -4.97
N LEU A 412 3.64 20.04 -3.64
CA LEU A 412 4.67 19.30 -2.92
C LEU A 412 4.59 17.80 -3.25
N TRP A 413 3.41 17.19 -3.20
CA TRP A 413 3.22 15.78 -3.53
C TRP A 413 3.61 15.46 -4.97
N LEU A 414 3.27 16.32 -5.94
CA LEU A 414 3.72 16.17 -7.34
C LEU A 414 5.24 16.12 -7.47
N ARG A 415 5.96 17.00 -6.77
CA ARG A 415 7.44 17.01 -6.78
C ARG A 415 8.02 15.79 -6.07
N THR A 416 7.46 15.43 -4.91
CA THR A 416 7.94 14.31 -4.08
C THR A 416 7.79 12.97 -4.79
N LEU A 417 6.71 12.79 -5.56
CA LEU A 417 6.37 11.55 -6.24
C LEU A 417 6.78 11.53 -7.72
N ASP A 418 7.55 12.52 -8.18
CA ASP A 418 8.01 12.56 -9.56
C ASP A 418 8.86 11.33 -9.91
N GLY A 419 8.48 10.65 -10.99
CA GLY A 419 9.12 9.40 -11.44
C GLY A 419 8.96 8.20 -10.51
N VAL A 420 8.12 8.27 -9.46
CA VAL A 420 7.91 7.13 -8.55
C VAL A 420 7.26 5.97 -9.29
N LYS A 421 7.66 4.75 -8.95
CA LYS A 421 7.00 3.53 -9.43
C LYS A 421 6.36 2.79 -8.25
N PRO A 422 5.15 2.23 -8.40
CA PRO A 422 4.52 1.43 -7.36
C PRO A 422 5.43 0.34 -6.80
N THR A 423 5.47 0.17 -5.48
CA THR A 423 6.17 -0.92 -4.80
C THR A 423 5.12 -1.90 -4.29
N LEU A 424 4.87 -2.94 -5.08
CA LEU A 424 3.89 -3.97 -4.76
C LEU A 424 4.62 -5.31 -4.56
N LEU A 425 4.67 -5.81 -3.32
CA LEU A 425 5.25 -7.12 -3.02
C LEU A 425 4.37 -8.27 -3.52
N PHE A 426 3.07 -8.06 -3.56
CA PHE A 426 2.07 -9.08 -3.88
C PHE A 426 1.35 -8.80 -5.21
N GLY A 427 1.62 -7.65 -5.83
CA GLY A 427 1.08 -7.27 -7.13
C GLY A 427 -0.43 -6.99 -7.07
N GLN A 428 -1.21 -7.72 -7.88
CA GLN A 428 -2.68 -7.59 -7.95
C GLN A 428 -3.39 -8.74 -7.20
N GLN A 429 -2.66 -9.53 -6.42
CA GLN A 429 -3.25 -10.66 -5.70
C GLN A 429 -4.19 -10.18 -4.60
N THR A 430 -5.34 -10.83 -4.48
CA THR A 430 -6.31 -10.58 -3.41
C THR A 430 -5.97 -11.50 -2.24
N ALA A 431 -5.74 -10.90 -1.07
CA ALA A 431 -5.48 -11.64 0.16
C ALA A 431 -6.79 -12.11 0.81
N ALA A 432 -6.73 -13.21 1.55
CA ALA A 432 -7.84 -13.66 2.39
C ALA A 432 -8.17 -12.63 3.50
N PRO A 433 -9.43 -12.56 3.98
CA PRO A 433 -9.82 -11.63 5.03
C PRO A 433 -9.18 -11.97 6.40
N GLU A 434 -8.75 -13.22 6.59
CA GLU A 434 -8.08 -13.68 7.81
C GLU A 434 -6.72 -13.00 7.99
N VAL A 435 -6.52 -12.38 9.15
CA VAL A 435 -5.28 -11.74 9.57
C VAL A 435 -4.56 -12.66 10.55
N ARG A 436 -3.25 -12.82 10.36
CA ARG A 436 -2.36 -13.55 11.27
C ARG A 436 -1.26 -12.62 11.76
N GLU A 437 -0.72 -12.94 12.92
CA GLU A 437 0.29 -12.13 13.61
C GLU A 437 1.58 -12.95 13.80
N PHE A 438 2.73 -12.28 13.69
CA PHE A 438 4.02 -12.79 14.13
C PHE A 438 4.75 -11.70 14.92
N GLU A 439 5.09 -11.97 16.17
CA GLU A 439 5.75 -10.98 17.04
C GLU A 439 7.28 -11.20 17.06
N LEU A 440 8.02 -10.12 16.85
CA LEU A 440 9.47 -10.04 17.03
C LEU A 440 9.77 -9.10 18.20
N VAL A 441 10.35 -9.62 19.26
CA VAL A 441 10.78 -8.81 20.42
C VAL A 441 12.26 -8.47 20.27
N LEU A 442 12.62 -7.19 20.27
CA LEU A 442 14.01 -6.78 20.15
C LEU A 442 14.80 -7.08 21.45
N PRO A 443 16.06 -7.50 21.34
CA PRO A 443 16.98 -7.51 22.48
C PRO A 443 17.18 -6.09 23.04
N GLN A 444 17.19 -5.94 24.37
CA GLN A 444 17.37 -4.62 25.01
C GLN A 444 18.62 -3.88 24.52
N ALA A 445 19.75 -4.59 24.42
CA ALA A 445 21.01 -4.00 23.97
C ALA A 445 20.93 -3.44 22.53
N LEU A 446 20.11 -4.06 21.67
CA LEU A 446 19.88 -3.58 20.31
C LEU A 446 19.03 -2.31 20.30
N GLU A 447 17.96 -2.28 21.11
CA GLU A 447 17.11 -1.11 21.27
C GLU A 447 17.89 0.10 21.82
N ASP A 448 18.71 -0.11 22.85
CA ASP A 448 19.56 0.91 23.45
C ASP A 448 20.54 1.47 22.42
N ALA A 449 21.19 0.60 21.65
CA ALA A 449 22.12 0.98 20.60
C ALA A 449 21.43 1.79 19.50
N LEU A 450 20.26 1.35 19.02
CA LEU A 450 19.49 2.10 18.01
C LEU A 450 19.07 3.48 18.52
N THR A 451 18.63 3.57 19.77
CA THR A 451 18.21 4.82 20.41
C THR A 451 19.40 5.78 20.56
N GLU A 452 20.57 5.27 20.95
CA GLU A 452 21.80 6.06 21.01
C GLU A 452 22.19 6.61 19.63
N ARG A 453 22.14 5.77 18.58
CA ARG A 453 22.41 6.20 17.19
C ARG A 453 21.44 7.27 16.70
N CYS A 454 20.15 7.11 17.01
CA CYS A 454 19.14 8.12 16.71
C CYS A 454 19.49 9.45 17.37
N ARG A 455 19.86 9.43 18.66
CA ARG A 455 20.27 10.61 19.42
C ARG A 455 21.53 11.28 18.86
N GLU A 456 22.55 10.50 18.49
CA GLU A 456 23.81 11.01 17.91
C GLU A 456 23.59 11.80 16.62
N ARG A 457 22.57 11.42 15.82
CA ARG A 457 22.29 12.00 14.50
C ARG A 457 21.08 12.94 14.47
N GLY A 458 20.41 13.15 15.60
CA GLY A 458 19.18 13.95 15.65
C GLY A 458 18.01 13.32 14.88
N LEU A 459 17.98 11.98 14.81
CA LEU A 459 16.93 11.22 14.17
C LEU A 459 15.97 10.64 15.21
N THR A 460 14.76 10.28 14.76
CA THR A 460 13.80 9.55 15.60
C THR A 460 13.88 8.05 15.34
N LEU A 461 13.46 7.24 16.32
CA LEU A 461 13.29 5.79 16.14
C LEU A 461 12.33 5.47 14.98
N ASN A 462 11.28 6.27 14.80
CA ASN A 462 10.38 6.17 13.65
C ASN A 462 11.14 6.27 12.32
N THR A 463 12.02 7.27 12.16
CA THR A 463 12.86 7.40 10.96
C THR A 463 13.76 6.18 10.77
N ALA A 464 14.36 5.65 11.84
CA ALA A 464 15.20 4.45 11.76
C ALA A 464 14.41 3.21 11.29
N LEU A 465 13.20 3.01 11.80
CA LEU A 465 12.31 1.92 11.40
C LEU A 465 11.79 2.10 9.97
N GLN A 466 11.47 3.32 9.54
CA GLN A 466 11.13 3.63 8.15
C GLN A 466 12.30 3.34 7.21
N GLY A 467 13.52 3.69 7.63
CA GLY A 467 14.76 3.37 6.94
C GLY A 467 14.98 1.88 6.77
N MET A 468 14.83 1.13 7.87
CA MET A 468 14.90 -0.33 7.90
C MET A 468 13.87 -0.94 6.94
N TRP A 469 12.60 -0.51 7.01
CA TRP A 469 11.55 -1.07 6.17
C TRP A 469 11.76 -0.77 4.69
N GLY A 470 12.12 0.48 4.34
CA GLY A 470 12.46 0.85 2.97
C GLY A 470 13.68 0.08 2.44
N ALA A 471 14.71 -0.12 3.25
CA ALA A 471 15.89 -0.91 2.91
C ALA A 471 15.53 -2.39 2.69
N LEU A 472 14.68 -2.98 3.52
CA LEU A 472 14.21 -4.34 3.33
C LEU A 472 13.36 -4.48 2.05
N LEU A 473 12.44 -3.56 1.78
CA LEU A 473 11.69 -3.53 0.53
C LEU A 473 12.60 -3.40 -0.70
N SER A 474 13.71 -2.66 -0.57
CA SER A 474 14.71 -2.54 -1.63
C SER A 474 15.32 -3.90 -1.98
N VAL A 475 15.66 -4.72 -0.98
CA VAL A 475 16.13 -6.10 -1.16
C VAL A 475 15.04 -6.96 -1.81
N LEU A 476 13.84 -6.96 -1.24
CA LEU A 476 12.74 -7.84 -1.67
C LEU A 476 12.28 -7.55 -3.11
N THR A 477 12.42 -6.31 -3.57
CA THR A 477 12.01 -5.90 -4.92
C THR A 477 13.17 -5.74 -5.91
N GLY A 478 14.42 -5.78 -5.45
CA GLY A 478 15.61 -5.50 -6.26
C GLY A 478 15.68 -4.05 -6.77
N ARG A 479 15.08 -3.10 -6.06
CA ARG A 479 14.96 -1.68 -6.47
C ARG A 479 15.51 -0.74 -5.42
N SER A 480 16.14 0.36 -5.84
CA SER A 480 16.64 1.41 -4.93
C SER A 480 15.62 2.50 -4.58
N ASP A 481 14.55 2.64 -5.37
CA ASP A 481 13.47 3.60 -5.15
C ASP A 481 12.20 2.82 -4.82
N VAL A 482 11.78 2.88 -3.57
CA VAL A 482 10.64 2.13 -3.02
C VAL A 482 9.68 3.04 -2.27
N VAL A 483 8.41 2.62 -2.20
CA VAL A 483 7.37 3.33 -1.48
C VAL A 483 6.57 2.37 -0.61
N PHE A 484 6.20 2.80 0.59
CA PHE A 484 5.28 2.08 1.46
C PHE A 484 4.34 3.09 2.13
N GLY A 485 3.24 2.63 2.74
CA GLY A 485 2.35 3.54 3.46
C GLY A 485 2.74 3.67 4.93
N SER A 486 2.53 4.85 5.49
CA SER A 486 2.61 5.07 6.94
C SER A 486 1.47 5.97 7.39
N PRO A 487 0.74 5.60 8.45
CA PRO A 487 -0.29 6.46 9.01
C PRO A 487 0.35 7.65 9.75
N VAL A 488 -0.26 8.82 9.61
CA VAL A 488 0.06 10.05 10.32
C VAL A 488 -1.17 10.53 11.07
N SER A 489 -1.00 11.26 12.17
CA SER A 489 -2.12 11.64 13.05
C SER A 489 -3.12 12.61 12.41
N GLY A 490 -2.73 13.36 11.38
CA GLY A 490 -3.57 14.40 10.77
C GLY A 490 -3.76 15.65 11.64
N ARG A 491 -3.00 15.76 12.74
CA ARG A 491 -3.14 16.80 13.78
C ARG A 491 -1.98 17.80 13.78
N PHE A 492 -1.07 17.71 12.82
CA PHE A 492 0.14 18.54 12.76
C PHE A 492 -0.14 19.99 12.36
N SER A 493 -1.30 20.24 11.76
CA SER A 493 -1.61 21.49 11.10
C SER A 493 -2.59 22.34 11.91
N ALA A 494 -2.10 23.50 12.36
CA ALA A 494 -2.76 24.79 12.58
C ALA A 494 -3.96 24.99 13.54
N VAL A 495 -4.72 23.98 13.97
CA VAL A 495 -5.86 24.23 14.89
C VAL A 495 -5.46 23.93 16.33
N ASP A 496 -5.25 24.97 17.13
CA ASP A 496 -4.96 24.79 18.57
C ASP A 496 -6.15 24.09 19.26
N GLY A 497 -5.85 23.05 20.04
CA GLY A 497 -6.83 22.20 20.71
C GLY A 497 -7.29 20.98 19.91
N ILE A 498 -6.83 20.79 18.66
CA ILE A 498 -7.15 19.58 17.89
C ILE A 498 -6.68 18.30 18.59
N ASP A 499 -5.59 18.37 19.35
CA ASP A 499 -4.98 17.27 20.10
C ASP A 499 -5.85 16.77 21.27
N GLU A 500 -6.90 17.50 21.65
CA GLU A 500 -7.85 17.07 22.67
C GLU A 500 -8.99 16.20 22.13
N HIS A 501 -9.24 16.19 20.82
CA HIS A 501 -10.42 15.55 20.24
C HIS A 501 -10.26 14.07 19.95
N ILE A 502 -11.32 13.30 20.19
CA ILE A 502 -11.49 11.94 19.68
C ILE A 502 -12.14 12.00 18.28
N GLY A 503 -11.62 11.27 17.29
CA GLY A 503 -12.15 11.31 15.92
C GLY A 503 -11.17 10.71 14.92
N LEU A 504 -11.64 10.43 13.70
CA LEU A 504 -10.77 10.02 12.61
C LEU A 504 -10.11 11.25 11.96
N PHE A 505 -8.94 11.64 12.46
CA PHE A 505 -8.11 12.68 11.86
C PHE A 505 -6.94 12.10 11.09
N SER A 506 -6.53 10.87 11.41
CA SER A 506 -5.40 10.22 10.78
C SER A 506 -5.52 10.17 9.26
N ASN A 507 -4.37 10.09 8.60
CA ASN A 507 -4.25 9.92 7.17
C ASN A 507 -3.15 8.91 6.88
N THR A 508 -3.26 8.17 5.78
CA THR A 508 -2.20 7.27 5.33
C THR A 508 -1.46 7.93 4.19
N ILE A 509 -0.16 8.19 4.36
CA ILE A 509 0.65 8.85 3.33
C ILE A 509 1.73 7.91 2.79
N PRO A 510 2.10 8.03 1.50
CA PRO A 510 3.23 7.28 0.95
C PRO A 510 4.56 7.83 1.48
N VAL A 511 5.40 6.92 1.97
CA VAL A 511 6.78 7.14 2.35
C VAL A 511 7.67 6.64 1.23
N ARG A 512 8.25 7.57 0.45
CA ARG A 512 9.19 7.24 -0.62
C ARG A 512 10.62 7.23 -0.10
N VAL A 513 11.30 6.10 -0.23
CA VAL A 513 12.70 5.91 0.17
C VAL A 513 13.52 5.65 -1.09
N VAL A 514 14.51 6.51 -1.32
CA VAL A 514 15.47 6.39 -2.42
C VAL A 514 16.85 6.14 -1.84
N LEU A 515 17.36 4.92 -2.04
CA LEU A 515 18.60 4.44 -1.46
C LEU A 515 19.75 4.46 -2.47
N ARG A 516 20.92 4.88 -1.99
CA ARG A 516 22.22 4.77 -2.65
C ARG A 516 22.95 3.58 -2.04
N PRO A 517 23.23 2.50 -2.80
CA PRO A 517 23.83 1.29 -2.26
C PRO A 517 25.23 1.51 -1.64
N ASP A 518 25.98 2.45 -2.18
CA ASP A 518 27.36 2.79 -1.82
C ASP A 518 27.48 3.71 -0.61
N ALA A 519 26.37 4.23 -0.07
CA ALA A 519 26.37 5.10 1.10
C ALA A 519 25.84 4.36 2.35
N PRO A 520 26.31 4.71 3.56
CA PRO A 520 25.72 4.21 4.80
C PRO A 520 24.24 4.57 4.92
N LEU A 521 23.43 3.66 5.48
CA LEU A 521 21.98 3.88 5.56
C LEU A 521 21.65 5.09 6.44
N TRP A 522 22.34 5.28 7.57
CA TRP A 522 22.10 6.39 8.50
C TRP A 522 22.24 7.78 7.87
N GLU A 523 23.20 7.99 6.97
CA GLU A 523 23.37 9.29 6.27
C GLU A 523 22.19 9.62 5.36
N GLN A 524 21.51 8.59 4.87
CA GLN A 524 20.37 8.73 3.97
C GLN A 524 19.05 8.98 4.73
N LEU A 525 19.00 8.60 6.01
CA LEU A 525 17.84 8.80 6.87
C LEU A 525 17.63 10.25 7.29
N GLU A 526 18.70 11.06 7.31
CA GLU A 526 18.61 12.51 7.56
C GLU A 526 17.77 13.22 6.50
N ASP A 527 17.98 12.90 5.22
CA ASP A 527 17.17 13.40 4.11
C ASP A 527 15.75 12.83 4.11
N LEU A 528 15.58 11.56 4.53
CA LEU A 528 14.25 10.97 4.72
C LEU A 528 13.46 11.75 5.76
N GLN A 529 14.01 11.97 6.97
CA GLN A 529 13.34 12.71 8.04
C GLN A 529 12.99 14.14 7.62
N ALA A 530 13.93 14.85 6.99
CA ALA A 530 13.70 16.22 6.52
C ALA A 530 12.56 16.30 5.49
N ARG A 531 12.46 15.32 4.58
CA ARG A 531 11.35 15.23 3.62
C ARG A 531 10.03 14.93 4.33
N GLN A 532 10.03 14.00 5.29
CA GLN A 532 8.83 13.61 6.01
C GLN A 532 8.24 14.75 6.82
N ILE A 533 9.07 15.51 7.54
CA ILE A 533 8.62 16.69 8.30
C ILE A 533 7.90 17.69 7.38
N ARG A 534 8.46 18.00 6.19
CA ARG A 534 7.81 18.89 5.22
C ARG A 534 6.49 18.35 4.68
N LEU A 535 6.36 17.02 4.55
CA LEU A 535 5.12 16.40 4.10
C LEU A 535 4.03 16.43 5.19
N LEU A 536 4.42 16.30 6.47
CA LEU A 536 3.50 16.39 7.61
C LEU A 536 2.82 17.76 7.73
N GLU A 537 3.51 18.84 7.35
CA GLU A 537 2.91 20.19 7.25
C GLU A 537 1.81 20.30 6.18
N HIS A 538 1.73 19.29 5.29
CA HIS A 538 0.84 19.23 4.14
C HIS A 538 0.06 17.89 4.08
N ASP A 539 -0.31 17.36 5.24
CA ASP A 539 -1.01 16.09 5.43
C ASP A 539 -2.51 16.10 5.03
N GLY A 540 -3.03 17.25 4.58
CA GLY A 540 -4.45 17.43 4.26
C GLY A 540 -4.97 16.72 2.99
N LEU A 541 -4.10 16.13 2.15
CA LEU A 541 -4.54 15.38 0.96
C LEU A 541 -4.81 13.92 1.30
N GLY A 542 -5.99 13.41 0.94
CA GLY A 542 -6.29 11.97 1.07
C GLY A 542 -5.42 11.10 0.15
N LEU A 543 -5.14 9.87 0.59
CA LEU A 543 -4.29 8.91 -0.13
C LEU A 543 -4.70 8.70 -1.60
N ALA A 544 -5.99 8.59 -1.89
CA ALA A 544 -6.49 8.41 -3.26
C ALA A 544 -6.11 9.57 -4.20
N GLU A 545 -6.12 10.80 -3.69
CA GLU A 545 -5.66 11.96 -4.46
C GLU A 545 -4.14 11.92 -4.66
N ILE A 546 -3.37 11.57 -3.62
CA ILE A 546 -1.91 11.45 -3.70
C ILE A 546 -1.51 10.39 -4.76
N GLN A 547 -2.19 9.23 -4.78
CA GLN A 547 -1.98 8.18 -5.77
C GLN A 547 -2.27 8.65 -7.19
N ARG A 548 -3.37 9.40 -7.38
CA ARG A 548 -3.71 10.02 -8.67
C ARG A 548 -2.66 11.04 -9.12
N LEU A 549 -2.14 11.87 -8.21
CA LEU A 549 -1.05 12.81 -8.52
C LEU A 549 0.24 12.08 -8.95
N ALA A 550 0.49 10.89 -8.41
CA ALA A 550 1.60 10.03 -8.80
C ALA A 550 1.35 9.23 -10.11
N GLY A 551 0.15 9.32 -10.70
CA GLY A 551 -0.22 8.58 -11.90
C GLY A 551 -0.38 7.07 -11.68
N ALA A 552 -0.66 6.62 -10.45
CA ALA A 552 -0.79 5.21 -10.10
C ALA A 552 -2.14 4.90 -9.45
N ALA A 553 -2.70 3.73 -9.73
CA ALA A 553 -3.91 3.24 -9.05
C ALA A 553 -3.60 2.77 -7.62
N THR A 554 -2.49 2.06 -7.43
CA THR A 554 -1.96 1.60 -6.12
C THR A 554 -0.47 1.90 -6.09
N LEU A 555 0.00 2.66 -5.09
CA LEU A 555 1.43 2.95 -4.94
C LEU A 555 2.15 1.90 -4.10
N PHE A 556 1.49 1.33 -3.10
CA PHE A 556 2.07 0.36 -2.17
C PHE A 556 1.01 -0.63 -1.69
N ASP A 557 1.46 -1.82 -1.28
CA ASP A 557 0.62 -2.86 -0.66
C ASP A 557 1.13 -3.27 0.74
N THR A 558 2.03 -2.48 1.32
CA THR A 558 2.56 -2.69 2.66
C THR A 558 2.55 -1.41 3.49
N LEU A 559 2.41 -1.57 4.81
CA LEU A 559 2.42 -0.48 5.77
C LEU A 559 3.53 -0.66 6.82
N LEU A 560 4.09 0.47 7.28
CA LEU A 560 4.82 0.56 8.54
C LEU A 560 4.09 1.55 9.47
N VAL A 561 3.67 1.06 10.63
CA VAL A 561 2.99 1.82 11.67
C VAL A 561 3.92 1.89 12.88
N VAL A 562 4.10 3.08 13.44
CA VAL A 562 4.84 3.26 14.69
C VAL A 562 3.90 3.90 15.70
N GLU A 563 3.50 3.12 16.70
CA GLU A 563 2.60 3.60 17.75
C GLU A 563 3.41 4.24 18.87
N ASN A 564 2.95 5.39 19.39
CA ASN A 564 3.57 6.06 20.53
C ASN A 564 2.50 6.18 21.64
N TYR A 565 2.40 5.18 22.51
CA TYR A 565 1.48 5.21 23.65
C TYR A 565 2.22 5.63 24.94
N PRO A 566 1.76 6.67 25.65
CA PRO A 566 2.25 6.98 26.99
C PRO A 566 1.55 6.07 28.03
N ASP A 567 2.08 4.86 28.23
CA ASP A 567 1.41 3.83 29.06
C ASP A 567 1.78 3.84 30.56
N GLN A 568 2.91 4.44 30.96
CA GLN A 568 3.45 4.23 32.31
C GLN A 568 2.68 4.95 33.44
N ASP A 569 2.12 6.14 33.18
CA ASP A 569 1.43 6.93 34.21
C ASP A 569 0.04 6.36 34.55
N MET A 570 -0.63 5.71 33.60
CA MET A 570 -2.00 5.20 33.77
C MET A 570 -2.06 3.91 34.58
N GLN A 571 -1.05 3.04 34.43
CA GLN A 571 -0.98 1.75 35.11
C GLN A 571 -0.60 1.87 36.61
N SER A 572 0.07 2.96 37.00
CA SER A 572 0.54 3.18 38.37
C SER A 572 -0.50 3.84 39.30
N ARG A 573 -1.64 4.27 38.76
CA ARG A 573 -2.71 4.95 39.50
C ARG A 573 -3.69 3.97 40.18
N ASP A 574 -4.22 4.36 41.34
CA ASP A 574 -5.30 3.65 42.03
C ASP A 574 -6.68 4.17 41.58
N TYR A 575 -7.56 3.25 41.16
CA TYR A 575 -8.92 3.54 40.71
C TYR A 575 -9.94 2.93 41.68
N HIS A 576 -9.96 3.44 42.92
CA HIS A 576 -10.83 2.94 44.01
C HIS A 576 -10.59 1.45 44.33
N GLY A 577 -9.33 1.03 44.37
CA GLY A 577 -8.91 -0.35 44.61
C GLY A 577 -8.80 -1.21 43.35
N ALA A 578 -9.14 -0.68 42.17
CA ALA A 578 -8.87 -1.31 40.89
C ALA A 578 -7.57 -0.79 40.27
N HIS A 579 -6.76 -1.67 39.69
CA HIS A 579 -5.50 -1.36 39.02
C HIS A 579 -5.47 -1.96 37.61
N ILE A 580 -4.84 -1.27 36.66
CA ILE A 580 -4.71 -1.78 35.29
C ILE A 580 -3.56 -2.79 35.25
N ALA A 581 -3.87 -4.05 34.99
CA ALA A 581 -2.90 -5.13 34.89
C ALA A 581 -2.38 -5.32 33.46
N ALA A 582 -3.21 -5.02 32.44
CA ALA A 582 -2.79 -5.08 31.05
C ALA A 582 -3.64 -4.15 30.18
N LEU A 583 -3.00 -3.54 29.19
CA LEU A 583 -3.65 -2.77 28.13
C LEU A 583 -3.22 -3.33 26.78
N ARG A 584 -4.18 -3.55 25.88
CA ARG A 584 -3.92 -3.95 24.49
C ARG A 584 -4.83 -3.15 23.57
N ASN A 585 -4.27 -2.58 22.51
CA ASN A 585 -5.05 -2.01 21.42
C ASN A 585 -4.86 -2.89 20.17
N ARG A 586 -5.94 -3.16 19.44
CA ARG A 586 -5.92 -3.90 18.18
C ARG A 586 -6.81 -3.21 17.15
N GLY A 587 -6.36 -3.18 15.91
CA GLY A 587 -7.14 -2.73 14.76
C GLY A 587 -6.54 -3.30 13.49
N HIS A 588 -7.33 -4.04 12.72
CA HIS A 588 -6.81 -4.70 11.53
C HIS A 588 -6.80 -3.75 10.34
N THR A 589 -5.67 -3.70 9.64
CA THR A 589 -5.56 -3.01 8.36
C THR A 589 -5.96 -3.93 7.19
N HIS A 590 -6.47 -3.37 6.09
CA HIS A 590 -6.83 -4.13 4.89
C HIS A 590 -5.62 -4.54 4.03
N TYR A 591 -4.41 -4.09 4.38
CA TYR A 591 -3.21 -4.37 3.61
C TYR A 591 -2.76 -5.83 3.80
N PRO A 592 -2.15 -6.47 2.78
CA PRO A 592 -1.59 -7.81 2.89
C PRO A 592 -0.52 -8.00 3.96
N LEU A 593 0.25 -6.95 4.24
CA LEU A 593 1.35 -6.96 5.19
C LEU A 593 1.52 -5.59 5.86
N THR A 594 1.44 -5.58 7.18
CA THR A 594 1.63 -4.39 8.01
C THR A 594 2.62 -4.71 9.12
N VAL A 595 3.64 -3.88 9.27
CA VAL A 595 4.60 -3.95 10.38
C VAL A 595 4.25 -2.86 11.38
N LEU A 596 3.94 -3.24 12.62
CA LEU A 596 3.65 -2.32 13.71
C LEU A 596 4.80 -2.33 14.70
N ALA A 597 5.35 -1.17 15.01
CA ALA A 597 6.31 -0.99 16.08
C ALA A 597 5.58 -0.55 17.35
N LEU A 598 5.68 -1.38 18.39
CA LEU A 598 5.00 -1.25 19.67
C LEU A 598 6.05 -0.99 20.76
N PRO A 599 6.18 0.26 21.25
CA PRO A 599 6.98 0.57 22.44
C PRO A 599 6.40 -0.12 23.68
N GLY A 600 7.23 -0.29 24.71
CA GLY A 600 6.86 -0.90 25.99
C GLY A 600 8.11 -1.14 26.83
N ASP A 601 8.09 -2.15 27.70
CA ASP A 601 9.29 -2.59 28.43
C ASP A 601 10.45 -2.96 27.48
N ARG A 602 10.11 -3.45 26.29
CA ARG A 602 10.99 -3.66 25.15
C ARG A 602 10.25 -3.30 23.87
N LEU A 603 10.98 -2.80 22.87
CA LEU A 603 10.43 -2.57 21.53
C LEU A 603 10.04 -3.91 20.89
N ARG A 604 8.79 -3.99 20.43
CA ARG A 604 8.25 -5.15 19.70
C ARG A 604 7.85 -4.74 18.29
N LEU A 605 8.15 -5.59 17.32
CA LEU A 605 7.65 -5.48 15.95
C LEU A 605 6.60 -6.57 15.73
N LEU A 606 5.34 -6.16 15.61
CA LEU A 606 4.24 -7.04 15.27
C LEU A 606 4.07 -7.05 13.75
N ILE A 607 4.20 -8.23 13.14
CA ILE A 607 3.99 -8.45 11.72
C ILE A 607 2.58 -8.97 11.55
N GLU A 608 1.67 -8.11 11.12
CA GLU A 608 0.34 -8.50 10.67
C GLU A 608 0.40 -8.90 9.21
N TYR A 609 -0.01 -10.12 8.90
CA TYR A 609 0.07 -10.66 7.55
C TYR A 609 -1.14 -11.51 7.19
N ARG A 610 -1.44 -11.53 5.89
CA ARG A 610 -2.46 -12.39 5.30
C ARG A 610 -1.82 -13.58 4.60
N ASP A 611 -2.63 -14.43 4.02
CA ASP A 611 -2.22 -15.67 3.37
C ASP A 611 -1.20 -15.55 2.23
N LEU A 612 -1.00 -14.35 1.68
CA LEU A 612 0.03 -14.07 0.69
C LEU A 612 1.45 -14.14 1.28
N VAL A 613 1.63 -13.91 2.58
CA VAL A 613 2.93 -14.06 3.25
C VAL A 613 3.08 -15.49 3.76
N LYS A 614 4.00 -16.25 3.14
CA LYS A 614 4.19 -17.68 3.44
C LYS A 614 5.17 -17.95 4.58
N GLN A 615 6.15 -17.07 4.77
CA GLN A 615 7.28 -17.28 5.69
C GLN A 615 7.55 -16.00 6.51
N PRO A 616 6.62 -15.59 7.39
CA PRO A 616 6.78 -14.38 8.22
C PRO A 616 8.01 -14.45 9.13
N GLN A 617 8.44 -15.64 9.53
CA GLN A 617 9.65 -15.87 10.34
C GLN A 617 10.91 -15.36 9.62
N GLN A 618 11.05 -15.67 8.33
CA GLN A 618 12.21 -15.21 7.55
C GLN A 618 12.20 -13.69 7.36
N LEU A 619 11.00 -13.09 7.22
CA LEU A 619 10.88 -11.63 7.18
C LEU A 619 11.34 -11.01 8.51
N ALA A 620 10.92 -11.59 9.64
CA ALA A 620 11.35 -11.16 10.97
C ALA A 620 12.88 -11.30 11.16
N GLU A 621 13.47 -12.42 10.73
CA GLU A 621 14.92 -12.64 10.78
C GLU A 621 15.69 -11.57 9.99
N ARG A 622 15.21 -11.20 8.79
CA ARG A 622 15.84 -10.11 8.01
C ARG A 622 15.69 -8.75 8.66
N MET A 623 14.52 -8.45 9.22
CA MET A 623 14.32 -7.19 9.95
C MET A 623 15.26 -7.09 11.14
N LEU A 624 15.40 -8.17 11.92
CA LEU A 624 16.33 -8.22 13.04
C LEU A 624 17.78 -8.02 12.59
N ALA A 625 18.24 -8.78 11.58
CA ALA A 625 19.59 -8.66 11.04
C ALA A 625 19.88 -7.26 10.48
N LEU A 626 18.89 -6.61 9.88
CA LEU A 626 18.99 -5.26 9.36
C LEU A 626 19.09 -4.21 10.47
N LEU A 627 18.31 -4.38 11.54
CA LEU A 627 18.41 -3.53 12.73
C LEU A 627 19.77 -3.69 13.42
N GLU A 628 20.30 -4.92 13.51
CA GLU A 628 21.64 -5.19 14.02
C GLU A 628 22.72 -4.54 13.15
N HIS A 629 22.58 -4.58 11.82
CA HIS A 629 23.48 -3.89 10.89
C HIS A 629 23.46 -2.37 11.13
N LEU A 630 22.27 -1.78 11.29
CA LEU A 630 22.11 -0.36 11.64
C LEU A 630 22.77 -0.01 12.98
N ALA A 631 22.58 -0.83 14.01
CA ALA A 631 23.10 -0.55 15.35
C ALA A 631 24.64 -0.69 15.44
N TYR A 632 25.17 -1.80 14.90
CA TYR A 632 26.55 -2.24 15.16
C TYR A 632 27.51 -2.00 13.99
N GLN A 633 27.02 -1.75 12.78
CA GLN A 633 27.85 -1.50 11.58
C GLN A 633 27.47 -0.18 10.86
N PRO A 634 27.24 0.94 11.58
CA PRO A 634 26.60 2.14 11.03
C PRO A 634 27.40 2.88 9.95
N ALA A 635 28.70 2.59 9.82
CA ALA A 635 29.60 3.22 8.85
C ALA A 635 29.76 2.42 7.55
N LEU A 636 29.26 1.18 7.49
CA LEU A 636 29.32 0.38 6.28
C LEU A 636 28.28 0.87 5.26
N PRO A 637 28.58 0.75 3.95
CA PRO A 637 27.61 1.05 2.92
C PRO A 637 26.42 0.10 3.03
N TRP A 638 25.22 0.57 2.67
CA TRP A 638 24.01 -0.23 2.69
C TRP A 638 24.15 -1.55 1.90
N SER A 639 24.90 -1.54 0.79
CA SER A 639 25.17 -2.74 -0.02
C SER A 639 25.99 -3.82 0.69
N ALA A 640 26.59 -3.54 1.86
CA ALA A 640 27.31 -4.53 2.66
C ALA A 640 26.38 -5.41 3.50
N PHE A 641 25.10 -5.05 3.64
CA PHE A 641 24.12 -5.89 4.31
C PHE A 641 23.90 -7.19 3.51
N ASP A 642 24.09 -8.31 4.18
CA ASP A 642 23.79 -9.62 3.62
C ASP A 642 22.37 -10.05 4.01
N PRO A 643 21.43 -10.11 3.05
CA PRO A 643 20.05 -10.36 3.38
C PRO A 643 19.75 -11.83 3.66
N LEU A 644 20.63 -12.78 3.31
CA LEU A 644 20.31 -14.22 3.32
C LEU A 644 20.11 -14.76 4.73
N THR A 645 19.02 -15.51 4.94
CA THR A 645 18.80 -16.24 6.20
C THR A 645 19.69 -17.49 6.26
N GLY A 646 19.81 -18.09 7.44
CA GLY A 646 20.52 -19.36 7.61
C GLY A 646 19.92 -20.47 6.73
N ALA A 647 18.59 -20.61 6.74
CA ALA A 647 17.88 -21.62 5.94
C ALA A 647 18.10 -21.47 4.42
N GLU A 648 18.20 -20.23 3.93
CA GLU A 648 18.48 -19.98 2.52
C GLU A 648 19.91 -20.34 2.12
N ARG A 649 20.89 -20.09 3.00
CA ARG A 649 22.26 -20.53 2.76
C ARG A 649 22.36 -22.04 2.71
N GLU A 650 21.76 -22.72 3.67
CA GLU A 650 21.69 -24.18 3.70
C GLU A 650 21.04 -24.72 2.43
N LEU A 651 19.93 -24.11 1.98
CA LEU A 651 19.30 -24.48 0.71
C LEU A 651 20.24 -24.27 -0.48
N ILE A 652 20.91 -23.12 -0.57
CA ILE A 652 21.88 -22.81 -1.64
C ILE A 652 23.02 -23.83 -1.65
N GLU A 653 23.56 -24.19 -0.49
CA GLU A 653 24.59 -25.21 -0.35
C GLU A 653 24.07 -26.59 -0.78
N GLN A 654 22.88 -26.96 -0.31
CA GLN A 654 22.26 -28.26 -0.62
C GLN A 654 21.98 -28.42 -2.11
N VAL A 655 21.39 -27.43 -2.78
CA VAL A 655 21.05 -27.53 -4.22
C VAL A 655 22.28 -27.50 -5.11
N ASN A 656 23.38 -26.88 -4.66
CA ASN A 656 24.65 -26.82 -5.41
C ASN A 656 25.62 -27.96 -5.06
N ALA A 657 25.25 -28.88 -4.16
CA ALA A 657 26.05 -30.04 -3.79
C ALA A 657 26.06 -31.14 -4.88
N THR A 658 26.32 -30.76 -6.14
CA THR A 658 26.28 -31.64 -7.33
C THR A 658 27.67 -32.11 -7.76
N ALA A 659 28.65 -32.09 -6.86
CA ALA A 659 30.03 -32.50 -7.18
C ALA A 659 30.09 -34.01 -7.49
N ALA A 660 30.65 -34.36 -8.64
CA ALA A 660 30.85 -35.74 -9.07
C ALA A 660 32.27 -35.92 -9.63
N VAL A 661 32.86 -37.11 -9.42
CA VAL A 661 34.15 -37.46 -10.00
C VAL A 661 33.93 -37.87 -11.46
N ILE A 662 34.45 -37.07 -12.39
CA ILE A 662 34.36 -37.31 -13.83
C ILE A 662 35.72 -37.82 -14.33
N PRO A 663 35.77 -38.88 -15.15
CA PRO A 663 37.02 -39.38 -15.70
C PRO A 663 37.69 -38.34 -16.62
N GLU A 664 39.01 -38.21 -16.52
CA GLU A 664 39.82 -37.39 -17.42
C GLU A 664 39.94 -38.08 -18.80
N THR A 665 38.93 -37.90 -19.64
CA THR A 665 38.82 -38.51 -20.96
C THR A 665 38.32 -37.51 -22.02
N THR A 666 38.34 -37.91 -23.28
CA THR A 666 37.88 -37.11 -24.42
C THR A 666 36.81 -37.86 -25.22
N LEU A 667 36.07 -37.14 -26.07
CA LEU A 667 35.06 -37.76 -26.94
C LEU A 667 35.69 -38.81 -27.88
N PRO A 668 36.84 -38.55 -28.56
CA PRO A 668 37.58 -39.57 -29.30
C PRO A 668 37.90 -40.83 -28.48
N SER A 669 38.40 -40.66 -27.24
CA SER A 669 38.75 -41.78 -26.37
C SER A 669 37.53 -42.61 -25.97
N LEU A 670 36.39 -41.96 -25.69
CA LEU A 670 35.14 -42.64 -25.36
C LEU A 670 34.59 -43.44 -26.55
N LEU A 671 34.59 -42.86 -27.75
CA LEU A 671 34.20 -43.55 -28.99
C LEU A 671 35.11 -44.75 -29.25
N ALA A 672 36.43 -44.59 -29.12
CA ALA A 672 37.39 -45.67 -29.32
C ALA A 672 37.18 -46.82 -28.31
N ALA A 673 36.92 -46.48 -27.04
CA ALA A 673 36.64 -47.47 -26.00
C ALA A 673 35.31 -48.23 -26.26
N GLN A 674 34.28 -47.56 -26.77
CA GLN A 674 33.02 -48.21 -27.12
C GLN A 674 33.16 -49.09 -28.37
N ALA A 675 33.87 -48.61 -29.39
CA ALA A 675 34.09 -49.38 -30.61
C ALA A 675 34.89 -50.67 -30.39
N ALA A 676 35.80 -50.68 -29.41
CA ALA A 676 36.50 -51.89 -28.98
C ALA A 676 35.58 -52.90 -28.25
N LYS A 677 34.50 -52.44 -27.62
CA LYS A 677 33.55 -53.30 -26.89
C LYS A 677 32.52 -53.95 -27.81
N THR A 678 31.99 -53.20 -28.77
CA THR A 678 30.87 -53.63 -29.64
C THR A 678 31.15 -53.33 -31.11
N PRO A 679 32.20 -53.92 -31.71
CA PRO A 679 32.71 -53.53 -33.03
C PRO A 679 31.69 -53.66 -34.16
N ASP A 680 30.87 -54.71 -34.13
CA ASP A 680 29.91 -55.06 -35.18
C ASP A 680 28.50 -54.48 -34.96
N ALA A 681 28.26 -53.83 -33.81
CA ALA A 681 26.96 -53.23 -33.51
C ALA A 681 26.72 -51.99 -34.40
N PRO A 682 25.47 -51.71 -34.81
CA PRO A 682 25.14 -50.51 -35.59
C PRO A 682 25.48 -49.26 -34.79
N ALA A 683 26.28 -48.37 -35.38
CA ALA A 683 26.72 -47.14 -34.73
C ALA A 683 26.13 -45.91 -35.42
N LEU A 684 26.30 -45.79 -36.73
CA LEU A 684 25.94 -44.60 -37.49
C LEU A 684 25.19 -44.99 -38.75
N LEU A 685 23.95 -44.54 -38.85
CA LEU A 685 23.03 -44.86 -39.94
C LEU A 685 22.52 -43.58 -40.60
N ASP A 686 22.34 -43.60 -41.92
CA ASP A 686 21.49 -42.67 -42.66
C ASP A 686 20.68 -43.45 -43.72
N GLU A 687 20.09 -42.80 -44.72
CA GLU A 687 19.34 -43.51 -45.78
C GLU A 687 20.23 -44.36 -46.70
N ALA A 688 21.50 -44.00 -46.87
CA ALA A 688 22.42 -44.60 -47.82
C ALA A 688 23.51 -45.46 -47.15
N HIS A 689 23.78 -45.24 -45.86
CA HIS A 689 24.89 -45.82 -45.13
C HIS A 689 24.42 -46.51 -43.85
N ALA A 690 25.01 -47.67 -43.56
CA ALA A 690 24.85 -48.36 -42.30
C ALA A 690 26.22 -48.82 -41.82
N LEU A 691 26.80 -48.09 -40.87
CA LEU A 691 28.15 -48.35 -40.36
C LEU A 691 28.10 -48.95 -38.96
N GLY A 692 28.85 -50.04 -38.77
CA GLY A 692 29.16 -50.55 -37.44
C GLY A 692 30.13 -49.64 -36.68
N TYR A 693 30.35 -49.89 -35.39
CA TYR A 693 31.28 -49.11 -34.58
C TYR A 693 32.73 -49.18 -35.09
N ALA A 694 33.20 -50.37 -35.49
CA ALA A 694 34.56 -50.53 -36.02
C ALA A 694 34.76 -49.79 -37.34
N GLU A 695 33.78 -49.85 -38.24
CA GLU A 695 33.79 -49.14 -39.52
C GLU A 695 33.73 -47.62 -39.32
N THR A 696 32.85 -47.15 -38.43
CA THR A 696 32.76 -45.72 -38.06
C THR A 696 34.11 -45.23 -37.55
N ARG A 697 34.75 -45.98 -36.63
CA ARG A 697 36.05 -45.61 -36.07
C ARG A 697 37.16 -45.58 -37.12
N ALA A 698 37.17 -46.54 -38.05
CA ALA A 698 38.13 -46.60 -39.13
C ALA A 698 37.98 -45.41 -40.09
N GLN A 699 36.74 -45.02 -40.43
CA GLN A 699 36.48 -43.84 -41.29
C GLN A 699 36.83 -42.53 -40.58
N VAL A 700 36.54 -42.39 -39.29
CA VAL A 700 36.97 -41.25 -38.47
C VAL A 700 38.50 -41.14 -38.45
N GLY A 701 39.20 -42.25 -38.25
CA GLY A 701 40.67 -42.29 -38.26
C GLY A 701 41.27 -41.95 -39.62
N HIS A 702 40.71 -42.50 -40.69
CA HIS A 702 41.12 -42.17 -42.07
C HIS A 702 40.97 -40.66 -42.34
N LEU A 703 39.79 -40.08 -42.05
CA LEU A 703 39.54 -38.66 -42.26
C LEU A 703 40.42 -37.78 -41.37
N ALA A 704 40.66 -38.16 -40.11
CA ALA A 704 41.59 -37.46 -39.22
C ALA A 704 43.03 -37.46 -39.76
N GLY A 705 43.48 -38.57 -40.36
CA GLY A 705 44.76 -38.65 -41.07
C GLY A 705 44.83 -37.66 -42.24
N ARG A 706 43.77 -37.58 -43.05
CA ARG A 706 43.68 -36.62 -44.17
C ARG A 706 43.67 -35.17 -43.70
N LEU A 707 43.02 -34.89 -42.56
CA LEU A 707 43.06 -33.57 -41.93
C LEU A 707 44.48 -33.19 -41.48
N ALA A 708 45.21 -34.13 -40.87
CA ALA A 708 46.60 -33.91 -40.46
C ALA A 708 47.54 -33.70 -41.66
N GLU A 709 47.39 -34.46 -42.75
CA GLU A 709 48.13 -34.24 -44.01
C GLU A 709 47.85 -32.87 -44.63
N ALA A 710 46.60 -32.41 -44.53
CA ALA A 710 46.18 -31.08 -44.96
C ALA A 710 46.66 -29.95 -44.03
N GLY A 711 47.36 -30.28 -42.94
CA GLY A 711 48.04 -29.33 -42.06
C GLY A 711 47.34 -29.03 -40.73
N VAL A 712 46.26 -29.74 -40.38
CA VAL A 712 45.60 -29.59 -39.06
C VAL A 712 46.52 -30.02 -37.94
N LYS A 713 46.56 -29.22 -36.88
CA LYS A 713 47.27 -29.51 -35.64
C LYS A 713 46.31 -29.50 -34.45
N PRO A 714 46.66 -30.18 -33.34
CA PRO A 714 45.92 -30.06 -32.11
C PRO A 714 45.76 -28.60 -31.68
N GLY A 715 44.54 -28.20 -31.33
CA GLY A 715 44.19 -26.82 -30.98
C GLY A 715 43.69 -25.94 -32.13
N ASP A 716 43.79 -26.41 -33.38
CA ASP A 716 43.18 -25.71 -34.52
C ASP A 716 41.65 -25.82 -34.51
N ILE A 717 41.00 -25.01 -35.36
CA ILE A 717 39.57 -25.12 -35.65
C ILE A 717 39.40 -25.70 -37.05
N VAL A 718 38.56 -26.71 -37.19
CA VAL A 718 38.16 -27.28 -38.49
C VAL A 718 36.70 -26.94 -38.75
N ALA A 719 36.44 -26.14 -39.77
CA ALA A 719 35.07 -25.86 -40.17
C ALA A 719 34.49 -27.05 -40.95
N VAL A 720 33.23 -27.40 -40.71
CA VAL A 720 32.54 -28.53 -41.36
C VAL A 720 31.27 -28.00 -42.02
N ALA A 721 31.28 -27.96 -43.35
CA ALA A 721 30.21 -27.46 -44.20
C ALA A 721 29.62 -28.61 -45.05
N LEU A 722 28.81 -29.45 -44.42
CA LEU A 722 28.19 -30.62 -45.02
C LEU A 722 26.70 -30.67 -44.67
N SER A 723 25.89 -31.14 -45.62
CA SER A 723 24.49 -31.48 -45.36
C SER A 723 24.37 -32.65 -44.39
N ARG A 724 23.25 -32.71 -43.66
CA ARG A 724 22.98 -33.78 -42.70
C ARG A 724 23.04 -35.15 -43.36
N SER A 725 24.00 -35.97 -42.92
CA SER A 725 24.29 -37.33 -43.39
C SER A 725 25.28 -37.99 -42.43
N ALA A 726 25.58 -39.27 -42.60
CA ALA A 726 26.65 -39.94 -41.87
C ALA A 726 28.00 -39.21 -42.03
N HIS A 727 28.27 -38.65 -43.21
CA HIS A 727 29.48 -37.89 -43.51
C HIS A 727 29.67 -36.65 -42.63
N LEU A 728 28.58 -35.93 -42.30
CA LEU A 728 28.65 -34.82 -41.34
C LEU A 728 29.15 -35.31 -39.99
N SER A 729 28.53 -36.37 -39.45
CA SER A 729 28.90 -36.95 -38.15
C SER A 729 30.37 -37.39 -38.12
N LEU A 730 30.82 -38.08 -39.17
CA LEU A 730 32.21 -38.51 -39.34
C LEU A 730 33.19 -37.34 -39.39
N ALA A 731 32.87 -36.25 -40.10
CA ALA A 731 33.71 -35.07 -40.19
C ALA A 731 33.86 -34.33 -38.85
N LEU A 732 32.78 -34.23 -38.07
CA LEU A 732 32.82 -33.64 -36.72
C LEU A 732 33.72 -34.48 -35.78
N MET A 733 33.59 -35.81 -35.82
CA MET A 733 34.42 -36.73 -35.03
C MET A 733 35.88 -36.72 -35.50
N ALA A 734 36.13 -36.66 -36.80
CA ALA A 734 37.49 -36.65 -37.35
C ALA A 734 38.25 -35.38 -36.98
N ALA A 735 37.57 -34.23 -36.94
CA ALA A 735 38.16 -32.99 -36.42
C ALA A 735 38.62 -33.17 -34.95
N GLN A 736 37.78 -33.76 -34.10
CA GLN A 736 38.12 -34.03 -32.71
C GLN A 736 39.24 -35.06 -32.58
N GLU A 737 39.22 -36.12 -33.38
CA GLU A 737 40.26 -37.15 -33.43
C GLU A 737 41.62 -36.58 -33.86
N ALA A 738 41.62 -35.58 -34.75
CA ALA A 738 42.81 -34.81 -35.13
C ALA A 738 43.27 -33.81 -34.04
N GLY A 739 42.53 -33.67 -32.95
CA GLY A 739 42.80 -32.74 -31.86
C GLY A 739 42.30 -31.31 -32.09
N ALA A 740 41.49 -31.09 -33.13
CA ALA A 740 40.91 -29.81 -33.47
C ALA A 740 39.48 -29.67 -32.93
N ALA A 741 39.06 -28.44 -32.66
CA ALA A 741 37.67 -28.13 -32.41
C ALA A 741 36.92 -28.04 -33.73
N TYR A 742 35.78 -28.73 -33.86
CA TYR A 742 34.96 -28.53 -35.06
C TYR A 742 34.14 -27.23 -34.96
N LEU A 743 33.94 -26.56 -36.10
CA LEU A 743 32.99 -25.47 -36.27
C LEU A 743 31.96 -25.89 -37.34
N PRO A 744 30.72 -26.23 -36.98
CA PRO A 744 29.72 -26.60 -37.96
C PRO A 744 29.22 -25.34 -38.68
N LEU A 745 29.27 -25.37 -40.01
CA LEU A 745 28.73 -24.35 -40.89
C LEU A 745 27.41 -24.87 -41.48
N ASP A 746 26.29 -24.39 -40.95
CA ASP A 746 24.96 -24.76 -41.45
C ASP A 746 24.79 -24.23 -42.89
N THR A 747 24.66 -25.14 -43.85
CA THR A 747 24.52 -24.82 -45.27
C THR A 747 23.21 -24.08 -45.57
N GLY A 748 22.23 -24.08 -44.66
CA GLY A 748 21.03 -23.24 -44.76
C GLY A 748 21.25 -21.77 -44.44
N TYR A 749 22.41 -21.37 -43.88
CA TYR A 749 22.68 -19.97 -43.54
C TYR A 749 23.02 -19.11 -44.76
N PRO A 750 22.73 -17.79 -44.72
CA PRO A 750 23.18 -16.85 -45.75
C PRO A 750 24.72 -16.77 -45.83
N ASP A 751 25.25 -16.53 -47.02
CA ASP A 751 26.70 -16.50 -47.27
C ASP A 751 27.44 -15.45 -46.44
N GLU A 752 26.83 -14.29 -46.20
CA GLU A 752 27.42 -13.24 -45.34
C GLU A 752 27.66 -13.75 -43.91
N ARG A 753 26.72 -14.53 -43.38
CA ARG A 753 26.83 -15.12 -42.03
C ARG A 753 27.92 -16.17 -41.97
N LEU A 754 28.01 -17.03 -43.00
CA LEU A 754 29.04 -18.06 -43.11
C LEU A 754 30.43 -17.43 -43.25
N ALA A 755 30.56 -16.43 -44.13
CA ALA A 755 31.81 -15.69 -44.32
C ALA A 755 32.26 -15.00 -43.04
N TYR A 756 31.33 -14.40 -42.28
CA TYR A 756 31.63 -13.82 -40.97
C TYR A 756 32.16 -14.87 -39.98
N MET A 757 31.47 -16.01 -39.85
CA MET A 757 31.89 -17.10 -38.95
C MET A 757 33.28 -17.62 -39.30
N VAL A 758 33.57 -17.80 -40.59
CA VAL A 758 34.90 -18.25 -41.05
C VAL A 758 35.96 -17.17 -40.80
N ALA A 759 35.67 -15.90 -41.08
CA ALA A 759 36.62 -14.80 -40.88
C ALA A 759 36.95 -14.57 -39.39
N ASP A 760 35.98 -14.77 -38.50
CA ASP A 760 36.14 -14.63 -37.05
C ASP A 760 36.86 -15.85 -36.44
N ALA A 761 36.42 -17.07 -36.77
CA ALA A 761 37.00 -18.31 -36.23
C ALA A 761 38.35 -18.70 -36.85
N LYS A 762 38.63 -18.25 -38.08
CA LYS A 762 39.85 -18.56 -38.85
C LYS A 762 40.20 -20.05 -38.83
N PRO A 763 39.30 -20.92 -39.30
CA PRO A 763 39.55 -22.35 -39.32
C PRO A 763 40.77 -22.68 -40.20
N ALA A 764 41.56 -23.68 -39.80
CA ALA A 764 42.71 -24.16 -40.57
C ALA A 764 42.29 -24.72 -41.93
N LEU A 765 41.09 -25.30 -42.01
CA LEU A 765 40.43 -25.70 -43.25
C LEU A 765 38.90 -25.75 -43.10
N ILE A 766 38.23 -25.92 -44.23
CA ILE A 766 36.81 -26.20 -44.34
C ILE A 766 36.62 -27.58 -45.00
N VAL A 767 36.05 -28.53 -44.28
CA VAL A 767 35.61 -29.83 -44.82
C VAL A 767 34.28 -29.64 -45.52
N THR A 768 34.19 -30.00 -46.80
CA THR A 768 32.96 -29.91 -47.61
C THR A 768 32.93 -30.99 -48.70
N CYS A 769 31.98 -30.96 -49.62
CA CYS A 769 31.91 -31.86 -50.78
C CYS A 769 32.05 -31.09 -52.10
N ALA A 770 32.31 -31.79 -53.21
CA ALA A 770 32.51 -31.20 -54.53
C ALA A 770 31.33 -30.31 -54.97
N GLU A 771 30.10 -30.69 -54.61
CA GLU A 771 28.88 -29.92 -54.88
C GLU A 771 28.88 -28.54 -54.19
N LEU A 772 29.33 -28.48 -52.93
CA LEU A 772 29.34 -27.25 -52.12
C LEU A 772 30.64 -26.45 -52.26
N ALA A 773 31.69 -27.04 -52.86
CA ALA A 773 33.01 -26.42 -52.99
C ALA A 773 32.99 -24.99 -53.58
N PRO A 774 32.23 -24.68 -54.65
CA PRO A 774 32.22 -23.33 -55.22
C PRO A 774 31.76 -22.25 -54.24
N ARG A 775 30.91 -22.61 -53.27
CA ARG A 775 30.36 -21.68 -52.27
C ARG A 775 31.38 -21.30 -51.20
N PHE A 776 32.25 -22.25 -50.81
CA PHE A 776 33.22 -22.06 -49.72
C PHE A 776 34.63 -21.75 -50.21
N ALA A 777 34.94 -21.91 -51.51
CA ALA A 777 36.28 -21.71 -52.07
C ALA A 777 36.87 -20.31 -51.82
N ALA A 778 36.01 -19.28 -51.73
CA ALA A 778 36.43 -17.92 -51.42
C ALA A 778 36.58 -17.64 -49.91
N MET A 779 36.12 -18.55 -49.03
CA MET A 779 36.11 -18.38 -47.58
C MET A 779 37.34 -19.01 -46.91
N GLY A 780 37.94 -20.06 -47.48
CA GLY A 780 39.12 -20.71 -46.91
C GLY A 780 39.60 -21.93 -47.70
N THR A 781 40.65 -22.58 -47.18
CA THR A 781 41.21 -23.82 -47.75
C THR A 781 40.20 -24.97 -47.61
N LEU A 782 39.91 -25.68 -48.69
CA LEU A 782 38.91 -26.75 -48.72
C LEU A 782 39.56 -28.13 -48.65
N LEU A 783 38.89 -29.07 -47.97
CA LEU A 783 39.09 -30.50 -48.10
C LEU A 783 37.77 -31.13 -48.58
N LEU A 784 37.79 -31.73 -49.77
CA LEU A 784 36.61 -32.34 -50.39
C LEU A 784 36.49 -33.80 -49.93
N GLN A 785 35.49 -34.11 -49.12
CA GLN A 785 35.31 -35.41 -48.49
C GLN A 785 35.01 -36.54 -49.50
N ASP A 786 34.33 -36.21 -50.59
CA ASP A 786 33.91 -37.11 -51.67
C ASP A 786 35.02 -37.41 -52.69
N GLU A 787 36.13 -36.67 -52.65
CA GLU A 787 37.30 -36.89 -53.52
C GLU A 787 38.46 -37.60 -52.77
N LEU A 788 38.27 -37.97 -51.51
CA LEU A 788 39.29 -38.68 -50.73
C LEU A 788 39.49 -40.10 -51.26
N ALA A 789 40.75 -40.53 -51.32
CA ALA A 789 41.09 -41.89 -51.73
C ALA A 789 40.55 -42.90 -50.71
N ALA A 790 39.90 -43.97 -51.18
CA ALA A 790 39.28 -44.97 -50.31
C ALA A 790 40.27 -45.85 -49.51
N GLU A 791 41.57 -45.77 -49.82
CA GLU A 791 42.59 -46.55 -49.14
C GLU A 791 42.77 -46.10 -47.68
N PRO A 792 42.84 -47.03 -46.70
CA PRO A 792 43.04 -46.69 -45.30
C PRO A 792 44.27 -45.80 -45.09
N HIS A 793 44.11 -44.72 -44.33
CA HIS A 793 45.21 -43.82 -44.02
C HIS A 793 45.70 -44.10 -42.60
N ALA A 794 46.96 -44.51 -42.44
CA ALA A 794 47.54 -44.68 -41.13
C ALA A 794 47.59 -43.31 -40.41
N PHE A 795 47.00 -43.23 -39.22
CA PHE A 795 46.96 -42.00 -38.43
C PHE A 795 47.36 -42.30 -36.98
N ASP A 796 48.47 -41.70 -36.55
CA ASP A 796 48.89 -41.70 -35.16
C ASP A 796 48.19 -40.55 -34.43
N ALA A 797 47.11 -40.88 -33.72
CA ALA A 797 46.32 -39.88 -33.02
C ALA A 797 47.16 -39.10 -31.98
N PRO A 798 47.01 -37.78 -31.90
CA PRO A 798 47.72 -36.96 -30.92
C PRO A 798 47.27 -37.29 -29.49
N ALA A 799 48.15 -37.08 -28.51
CA ALA A 799 47.81 -37.20 -27.11
C ALA A 799 46.94 -36.02 -26.66
N LEU A 800 45.62 -36.22 -26.61
CA LEU A 800 44.66 -35.20 -26.18
C LEU A 800 44.46 -35.18 -24.67
N THR A 801 44.23 -33.99 -24.13
CA THR A 801 43.78 -33.78 -22.76
C THR A 801 42.33 -33.27 -22.75
N PRO A 802 41.57 -33.47 -21.67
CA PRO A 802 40.19 -32.97 -21.57
C PRO A 802 40.06 -31.44 -21.69
N ASP A 803 41.15 -30.69 -21.49
CA ASP A 803 41.16 -29.23 -21.62
C ASP A 803 41.26 -28.74 -23.08
N HIS A 804 41.51 -29.63 -24.05
CA HIS A 804 41.42 -29.27 -25.46
C HIS A 804 39.99 -28.91 -25.87
N ALA A 805 39.87 -27.97 -26.80
CA ALA A 805 38.60 -27.57 -27.37
C ALA A 805 37.99 -28.69 -28.22
N ALA A 806 36.74 -29.05 -27.94
CA ALA A 806 35.99 -30.08 -28.67
C ALA A 806 35.20 -29.49 -29.83
N TYR A 807 34.63 -28.30 -29.66
CA TYR A 807 33.87 -27.60 -30.69
C TYR A 807 33.74 -26.09 -30.43
N LEU A 808 33.37 -25.37 -31.48
CA LEU A 808 33.04 -23.95 -31.50
C LEU A 808 31.65 -23.75 -32.10
N LEU A 809 30.72 -23.13 -31.36
CA LEU A 809 29.37 -22.84 -31.85
C LEU A 809 29.04 -21.35 -31.75
N TYR A 810 28.44 -20.79 -32.80
CA TYR A 810 28.03 -19.37 -32.80
C TYR A 810 26.63 -19.18 -32.25
N THR A 811 26.47 -18.19 -31.38
CA THR A 811 25.18 -17.77 -30.82
C THR A 811 24.85 -16.33 -31.22
N SER A 812 23.56 -15.95 -31.19
CA SER A 812 23.15 -14.56 -31.41
C SER A 812 23.63 -13.69 -30.24
N GLY A 813 24.69 -12.91 -30.43
CA GLY A 813 25.18 -12.00 -29.41
C GLY A 813 24.21 -10.85 -29.15
N SER A 814 24.07 -10.43 -27.89
CA SER A 814 23.24 -9.28 -27.46
C SER A 814 23.57 -7.97 -28.19
N THR A 815 24.78 -7.89 -28.73
CA THR A 815 25.33 -6.78 -29.53
C THR A 815 24.96 -6.82 -31.02
N GLY A 816 24.12 -7.77 -31.46
CA GLY A 816 23.72 -7.96 -32.87
C GLY A 816 24.72 -8.73 -33.74
N ARG A 817 25.98 -8.87 -33.29
CA ARG A 817 27.00 -9.72 -33.95
C ARG A 817 27.08 -11.12 -33.31
N PRO A 818 27.06 -12.21 -34.11
CA PRO A 818 27.25 -13.56 -33.58
C PRO A 818 28.59 -13.72 -32.85
N LYS A 819 28.61 -14.50 -31.75
CA LYS A 819 29.81 -14.80 -30.97
C LYS A 819 30.05 -16.31 -30.92
N GLY A 820 31.28 -16.75 -31.18
CA GLY A 820 31.70 -18.14 -31.06
C GLY A 820 31.95 -18.54 -29.61
N VAL A 821 31.30 -19.61 -29.15
CA VAL A 821 31.49 -20.22 -27.84
C VAL A 821 32.33 -21.49 -28.01
N LEU A 822 33.54 -21.46 -27.49
CA LEU A 822 34.47 -22.57 -27.51
C LEU A 822 34.21 -23.48 -26.29
N VAL A 823 34.00 -24.77 -26.50
CA VAL A 823 33.70 -25.73 -25.43
C VAL A 823 34.75 -26.83 -25.42
N SER A 824 35.30 -27.14 -24.24
CA SER A 824 36.32 -28.18 -24.07
C SER A 824 35.73 -29.59 -24.02
N HIS A 825 36.58 -30.60 -24.22
CA HIS A 825 36.21 -31.99 -24.01
C HIS A 825 35.72 -32.25 -22.58
N ARG A 826 36.36 -31.67 -21.55
CA ARG A 826 35.94 -31.82 -20.15
C ARG A 826 34.50 -31.37 -19.93
N ALA A 827 34.11 -30.22 -20.49
CA ALA A 827 32.77 -29.68 -20.34
C ALA A 827 31.71 -30.57 -21.01
N ILE A 828 31.93 -30.99 -22.26
CA ILE A 828 30.97 -31.85 -22.95
C ILE A 828 30.94 -33.28 -22.39
N VAL A 829 32.08 -33.86 -22.00
CA VAL A 829 32.13 -35.18 -21.37
C VAL A 829 31.36 -35.17 -20.04
N ASN A 830 31.53 -34.14 -19.20
CA ASN A 830 30.72 -33.98 -17.99
C ASN A 830 29.21 -33.97 -18.31
N ARG A 831 28.80 -33.19 -19.32
CA ARG A 831 27.40 -33.09 -19.75
C ARG A 831 26.84 -34.44 -20.22
N LEU A 832 27.59 -35.21 -21.00
CA LEU A 832 27.15 -36.50 -21.54
C LEU A 832 27.11 -37.61 -20.49
N LEU A 833 28.11 -37.67 -19.60
CA LEU A 833 28.12 -38.66 -18.52
C LEU A 833 27.02 -38.40 -17.49
N TRP A 834 26.72 -37.13 -17.22
CA TRP A 834 25.52 -36.77 -16.44
C TRP A 834 24.23 -37.25 -17.13
N MET A 835 24.07 -37.03 -18.46
CA MET A 835 22.90 -37.55 -19.18
C MET A 835 22.79 -39.06 -19.11
N GLN A 836 23.92 -39.74 -19.25
CA GLN A 836 23.94 -41.19 -19.18
C GLN A 836 23.51 -41.68 -17.81
N HIS A 837 23.99 -41.05 -16.74
CA HIS A 837 23.59 -41.38 -15.38
C HIS A 837 22.09 -41.12 -15.15
N GLU A 838 21.56 -39.98 -15.60
CA GLU A 838 20.17 -39.56 -15.33
C GLU A 838 19.14 -40.31 -16.19
N TYR A 839 19.43 -40.52 -17.47
CA TYR A 839 18.44 -41.00 -18.45
C TYR A 839 18.68 -42.46 -18.90
N GLY A 840 19.89 -42.99 -18.73
CA GLY A 840 20.21 -44.40 -18.98
C GLY A 840 19.97 -44.87 -20.41
N LEU A 841 20.63 -44.26 -21.40
CA LEU A 841 20.60 -44.73 -22.79
C LEU A 841 21.30 -46.09 -22.90
N GLY A 842 20.64 -47.07 -23.51
CA GLY A 842 21.11 -48.44 -23.69
C GLY A 842 21.56 -48.74 -25.12
N ALA A 843 22.20 -49.89 -25.32
CA ALA A 843 22.73 -50.29 -26.63
C ALA A 843 21.63 -50.55 -27.68
N ASP A 844 20.42 -50.90 -27.24
CA ASP A 844 19.27 -51.13 -28.12
C ASP A 844 18.53 -49.83 -28.50
N ASP A 845 18.92 -48.69 -27.93
CA ASP A 845 18.28 -47.42 -28.23
C ASP A 845 18.77 -46.84 -29.56
N VAL A 846 17.86 -46.14 -30.25
CA VAL A 846 18.17 -45.36 -31.45
C VAL A 846 17.94 -43.89 -31.17
N VAL A 847 19.01 -43.10 -31.29
CA VAL A 847 18.97 -41.64 -31.17
C VAL A 847 18.84 -41.03 -32.56
N LEU A 848 17.82 -40.21 -32.74
CA LEU A 848 17.59 -39.49 -33.98
C LEU A 848 18.35 -38.15 -33.97
N GLN A 849 19.34 -38.01 -34.85
CA GLN A 849 19.99 -36.74 -35.15
C GLN A 849 19.06 -35.90 -36.02
N LYS A 850 18.40 -34.91 -35.43
CA LYS A 850 17.44 -34.04 -36.13
C LYS A 850 17.72 -32.55 -35.93
N THR A 851 18.50 -32.19 -34.92
CA THR A 851 18.74 -30.80 -34.59
C THR A 851 19.80 -30.24 -35.54
N PRO A 852 19.67 -29.01 -36.07
CA PRO A 852 20.72 -28.44 -36.92
C PRO A 852 22.06 -28.39 -36.19
N CYS A 853 23.15 -28.73 -36.90
CA CYS A 853 24.48 -28.89 -36.31
C CYS A 853 25.06 -27.58 -35.73
N SER A 854 24.52 -26.43 -36.12
CA SER A 854 24.87 -25.11 -35.60
C SER A 854 24.33 -24.81 -34.19
N PHE A 855 23.53 -25.71 -33.60
CA PHE A 855 22.99 -25.56 -32.25
C PHE A 855 23.60 -26.59 -31.29
N ASP A 856 23.83 -26.17 -30.04
CA ASP A 856 24.44 -26.97 -28.97
C ASP A 856 23.64 -28.24 -28.61
N VAL A 857 22.32 -28.18 -28.74
CA VAL A 857 21.43 -29.35 -28.58
C VAL A 857 21.79 -30.48 -29.55
N SER A 858 22.35 -30.19 -30.74
CA SER A 858 22.79 -31.25 -31.66
C SER A 858 24.00 -32.04 -31.15
N VAL A 859 24.82 -31.45 -30.28
CA VAL A 859 26.09 -32.03 -29.84
C VAL A 859 25.84 -33.36 -29.13
N TRP A 860 24.90 -33.42 -28.19
CA TRP A 860 24.63 -34.68 -27.51
C TRP A 860 23.98 -35.71 -28.45
N GLU A 861 23.20 -35.30 -29.46
CA GLU A 861 22.67 -36.21 -30.48
C GLU A 861 23.83 -36.90 -31.22
N PHE A 862 24.87 -36.15 -31.60
CA PHE A 862 26.03 -36.68 -32.32
C PHE A 862 26.90 -37.64 -31.50
N PHE A 863 27.09 -37.37 -30.20
CA PHE A 863 28.12 -38.06 -29.42
C PHE A 863 27.58 -39.01 -28.36
N TRP A 864 26.44 -38.72 -27.72
CA TRP A 864 25.92 -39.55 -26.62
C TRP A 864 25.66 -41.01 -26.99
N PRO A 865 24.94 -41.35 -28.08
CA PRO A 865 24.70 -42.75 -28.42
C PRO A 865 26.01 -43.53 -28.65
N LEU A 866 27.00 -42.86 -29.25
CA LEU A 866 28.25 -43.46 -29.67
C LEU A 866 29.25 -43.73 -28.53
N ILE A 867 29.04 -43.13 -27.36
CA ILE A 867 29.87 -43.42 -26.18
C ILE A 867 29.30 -44.55 -25.31
N VAL A 868 28.08 -45.05 -25.62
CA VAL A 868 27.39 -46.08 -24.81
C VAL A 868 26.96 -47.33 -25.57
N GLY A 869 27.17 -47.37 -26.90
CA GLY A 869 26.85 -48.54 -27.71
C GLY A 869 25.49 -48.47 -28.42
N ALA A 870 24.79 -47.35 -28.32
CA ALA A 870 23.51 -47.12 -28.98
C ALA A 870 23.71 -46.76 -30.46
N THR A 871 22.63 -46.68 -31.23
CA THR A 871 22.67 -46.30 -32.65
C THR A 871 22.35 -44.81 -32.83
N LEU A 872 23.16 -44.10 -33.61
CA LEU A 872 22.86 -42.76 -34.12
C LEU A 872 22.27 -42.85 -35.53
N PHE A 873 21.04 -42.39 -35.70
CA PHE A 873 20.38 -42.28 -36.99
C PHE A 873 20.33 -40.83 -37.45
N MET A 874 20.89 -40.53 -38.61
CA MET A 874 20.86 -39.22 -39.23
C MET A 874 19.53 -39.01 -39.97
N ALA A 875 18.69 -38.09 -39.48
CA ALA A 875 17.46 -37.75 -40.19
C ALA A 875 17.78 -37.20 -41.59
N PRO A 876 16.88 -37.34 -42.57
CA PRO A 876 17.06 -36.65 -43.85
C PRO A 876 17.15 -35.13 -43.67
N PRO A 877 17.83 -34.42 -44.59
CA PRO A 877 17.77 -32.96 -44.65
C PRO A 877 16.31 -32.47 -44.65
N ASP A 878 16.06 -31.32 -44.01
CA ASP A 878 14.74 -30.69 -43.87
C ASP A 878 13.63 -31.46 -43.14
N ALA A 879 13.77 -32.77 -42.87
CA ALA A 879 12.79 -33.55 -42.11
C ALA A 879 12.47 -32.94 -40.73
N HIS A 880 13.45 -32.26 -40.12
CA HIS A 880 13.26 -31.54 -38.85
C HIS A 880 12.21 -30.41 -38.89
N ARG A 881 11.77 -29.99 -40.08
CA ARG A 881 10.74 -28.96 -40.32
C ARG A 881 9.38 -29.56 -40.67
N ASP A 882 9.31 -30.88 -40.85
CA ASP A 882 8.11 -31.63 -41.22
C ASP A 882 7.75 -32.65 -40.10
N PRO A 883 6.74 -32.35 -39.28
CA PRO A 883 6.31 -33.24 -38.20
C PRO A 883 5.81 -34.61 -38.67
N GLU A 884 5.18 -34.71 -39.86
CA GLU A 884 4.66 -35.98 -40.36
C GLU A 884 5.81 -36.89 -40.80
N ALA A 885 6.77 -36.34 -41.55
CA ALA A 885 7.97 -37.07 -41.95
C ALA A 885 8.78 -37.57 -40.74
N LEU A 886 8.85 -36.79 -39.65
CA LEU A 886 9.49 -37.24 -38.41
C LEU A 886 8.74 -38.39 -37.74
N LEU A 887 7.41 -38.34 -37.69
CA LEU A 887 6.59 -39.40 -37.09
C LEU A 887 6.73 -40.71 -37.86
N GLU A 888 6.70 -40.65 -39.20
CA GLU A 888 6.93 -41.81 -40.06
C GLU A 888 8.32 -42.40 -39.85
N LEU A 889 9.34 -41.55 -39.76
CA LEU A 889 10.72 -41.97 -39.52
C LEU A 889 10.90 -42.65 -38.16
N ILE A 890 10.28 -42.10 -37.11
CA ILE A 890 10.30 -42.67 -35.76
C ILE A 890 9.57 -44.02 -35.75
N ALA A 891 8.40 -44.12 -36.38
CA ALA A 891 7.62 -45.36 -36.44
C ALA A 891 8.35 -46.46 -37.22
N ALA A 892 8.98 -46.12 -38.35
CA ALA A 892 9.72 -47.06 -39.19
C ALA A 892 10.97 -47.63 -38.49
N ARG A 893 11.53 -46.92 -37.51
CA ARG A 893 12.78 -47.29 -36.83
C ARG A 893 12.61 -47.70 -35.37
N GLY A 894 11.46 -47.48 -34.76
CA GLY A 894 11.10 -47.98 -33.43
C GLY A 894 10.66 -49.46 -33.41
N SER A 895 10.48 -50.09 -34.57
CA SER A 895 10.20 -51.54 -34.69
C SER A 895 11.48 -52.33 -35.03
N PRO A 896 11.71 -53.52 -34.47
CA PRO A 896 12.92 -54.30 -34.72
C PRO A 896 13.07 -54.66 -36.21
N PRO A 897 14.28 -54.63 -36.78
CA PRO A 897 14.48 -54.97 -38.19
C PRO A 897 14.20 -56.47 -38.41
N CYS A 898 13.08 -56.81 -39.05
CA CYS A 898 12.84 -58.15 -39.57
C CYS A 898 13.70 -58.39 -40.81
N THR A 899 14.70 -59.26 -40.67
CA THR A 899 15.39 -59.89 -41.79
C THR A 899 14.47 -60.97 -42.40
N SER A 900 13.91 -60.76 -43.60
CA SER A 900 13.80 -61.79 -44.65
C SER A 900 13.15 -61.27 -45.94
N SER A 901 13.60 -61.91 -47.02
CA SER A 901 13.31 -61.78 -48.45
C SER A 901 11.85 -61.98 -48.89
N VAL A 902 11.48 -61.29 -49.98
CA VAL A 902 10.54 -61.69 -51.06
C VAL A 902 9.09 -62.01 -50.63
N ASP A 903 8.12 -61.15 -50.96
CA ASP A 903 7.29 -61.20 -52.17
C ASP A 903 6.13 -60.19 -52.09
N ALA A 904 5.67 -59.71 -53.24
CA ALA A 904 4.56 -58.78 -53.36
C ALA A 904 3.20 -59.50 -53.27
N GLY A 905 2.24 -58.95 -52.52
CA GLY A 905 0.83 -59.28 -52.71
C GLY A 905 -0.10 -58.98 -51.54
N GLY A 906 -1.21 -58.30 -51.84
CA GLY A 906 -2.48 -58.50 -51.12
C GLY A 906 -2.95 -57.34 -50.25
N ALA A 907 -3.97 -56.64 -50.75
CA ALA A 907 -4.75 -55.66 -50.04
C ALA A 907 -5.70 -56.27 -48.97
N VAL A 908 -6.31 -55.36 -48.20
CA VAL A 908 -7.61 -55.45 -47.49
C VAL A 908 -7.57 -55.72 -45.98
N GLY A 909 -7.98 -54.70 -45.19
CA GLY A 909 -9.22 -54.79 -44.43
C GLY A 909 -9.17 -55.00 -42.91
N SER A 910 -9.50 -53.91 -42.20
CA SER A 910 -10.48 -53.82 -41.10
C SER A 910 -10.30 -54.63 -39.79
N HIS A 911 -10.23 -53.82 -38.72
CA HIS A 911 -11.08 -53.86 -37.52
C HIS A 911 -10.76 -54.80 -36.34
N ALA A 912 -10.71 -54.10 -35.18
CA ALA A 912 -11.24 -54.45 -33.87
C ALA A 912 -10.28 -55.05 -32.82
N GLY A 913 -10.11 -54.29 -31.73
CA GLY A 913 -10.69 -54.74 -30.46
C GLY A 913 -9.72 -55.10 -29.33
N ARG A 914 -9.47 -54.11 -28.46
CA ARG A 914 -9.42 -54.19 -26.98
C ARG A 914 -8.93 -55.48 -26.30
N ARG A 915 -7.90 -55.31 -25.46
CA ARG A 915 -7.81 -55.63 -24.01
C ARG A 915 -6.47 -54.99 -23.54
N GLY A 916 -6.44 -53.95 -22.70
CA GLY A 916 -6.72 -53.98 -21.24
C GLY A 916 -5.49 -54.52 -20.51
N GLY A 917 -4.83 -53.88 -19.56
CA GLY A 917 -4.98 -52.62 -18.84
C GLY A 917 -3.98 -52.67 -17.67
N ALA A 918 -3.26 -51.58 -17.41
CA ALA A 918 -2.53 -51.35 -16.17
C ALA A 918 -2.19 -49.86 -16.05
N PHE A 919 -3.08 -49.08 -15.44
CA PHE A 919 -2.81 -47.72 -14.99
C PHE A 919 -3.28 -47.62 -13.53
N GLY A 920 -2.35 -47.36 -12.62
CA GLY A 920 -2.62 -46.87 -11.26
C GLY A 920 -2.72 -45.34 -11.23
N PRO A 921 -3.21 -44.72 -10.15
CA PRO A 921 -3.64 -43.32 -10.15
C PRO A 921 -2.51 -42.28 -10.06
N ASP A 922 -1.26 -42.70 -9.87
CA ASP A 922 -0.12 -41.77 -9.80
C ASP A 922 0.53 -41.62 -11.19
N GLY A 923 -0.19 -40.92 -12.06
CA GLY A 923 0.30 -40.46 -13.36
C GLY A 923 1.29 -39.32 -13.21
N GLN A 924 2.50 -39.59 -12.72
CA GLN A 924 3.66 -38.75 -12.99
C GLN A 924 4.52 -39.41 -14.07
N LEU A 925 4.17 -39.16 -15.32
CA LEU A 925 5.17 -39.15 -16.37
C LEU A 925 6.19 -38.06 -16.01
N ALA A 926 7.43 -38.46 -15.70
CA ALA A 926 8.58 -37.59 -15.71
C ALA A 926 8.73 -37.00 -17.13
N SER A 927 7.97 -35.95 -17.38
CA SER A 927 7.88 -35.18 -18.63
C SER A 927 8.37 -33.75 -18.38
N GLY A 928 9.52 -33.63 -17.72
CA GLY A 928 10.34 -32.43 -17.77
C GLY A 928 11.76 -32.92 -18.02
N VAL A 929 12.17 -33.17 -19.26
CA VAL A 929 12.98 -32.25 -20.07
C VAL A 929 12.72 -32.43 -21.59
N LEU A 930 11.81 -33.32 -22.00
CA LEU A 930 11.53 -33.61 -23.43
C LEU A 930 10.88 -32.46 -24.23
N GLN A 931 10.56 -31.32 -23.61
CA GLN A 931 10.02 -30.15 -24.31
C GLN A 931 11.05 -29.36 -25.13
N ARG A 932 12.35 -29.64 -25.04
CA ARG A 932 13.35 -29.00 -25.90
C ARG A 932 14.51 -29.95 -26.23
N GLY A 933 14.39 -30.66 -27.36
CA GLY A 933 15.58 -30.93 -28.17
C GLY A 933 15.75 -32.32 -28.76
N GLY A 934 15.37 -33.40 -28.08
CA GLY A 934 15.76 -34.75 -28.48
C GLY A 934 14.60 -35.73 -28.66
N ILE A 935 14.72 -36.66 -29.61
CA ILE A 935 13.81 -37.80 -29.74
C ILE A 935 14.64 -39.07 -29.62
N VAL A 936 14.35 -39.88 -28.60
CA VAL A 936 14.94 -41.21 -28.39
C VAL A 936 13.83 -42.21 -28.65
N ALA A 937 14.03 -43.10 -29.63
CA ALA A 937 13.13 -44.22 -29.86
C ALA A 937 13.66 -45.41 -29.06
N ARG A 938 12.90 -45.84 -28.03
CA ARG A 938 13.16 -47.09 -27.32
C ARG A 938 12.53 -48.23 -28.09
N VAL A 939 13.29 -49.30 -28.35
CA VAL A 939 12.75 -50.54 -28.91
C VAL A 939 12.04 -51.27 -27.77
N GLY A 940 10.70 -51.20 -27.75
CA GLY A 940 9.84 -51.82 -26.72
C GLY A 940 8.39 -51.91 -27.14
#